data_AF-A0A0T0MIT7-F1
#
_entry.id   AF-A0A0T0MIT7-F1
#
_cell.length_a   1.000
_cell.length_b   1.000
_cell.length_c   1.000
_cell.angle_alpha   90.00
_cell.angle_beta   90.00
_cell.angle_gamma   90.00
#
_symmetry.space_group_name_H-M   'P 1'
#
loop_
_entity.id
_entity.type
_entity.pdbx_description
1 polymer ?
#
loop_
_entity_poly.entity_id
_entity_poly.type
_entity_poly.pdbx_seq_one_letter_code
_entity_poly.pdbx_strand_id
1 'polypeptide(L)'
;MRHGSTLHVTLALAVGLSLFGVAAPAAAATPAATSAVTETSAAADSEVVVTFESDGGTPVDPQHVQPGATLQVPERPTRDGSVFVGWYTDAAATGHMWDFLNGTAQDSMTLHAKWVQVDETHRLLNAYASPEELESPYVASTLQTLGTLSDDERVLTLPAGTTVYVAPGVYWTDRTYREGGVIAGPNIGLSILGEDASFLGLTQDATDTIIAGNRGEGGETGLGANGSWYTLGISSGFHSENITIANYAQEDLVYPRDPSQSIVKRLDSKNHAEVLTRAHGTGAPDRLYFENMRFVGYLNMMYTLQPVRAYFLDSFFQLTDDSIFSGDTIVYENCTFHLFGNHPSFSGANNGGITVLLGSTMVGMPQMTSTDLYLAKQSNAIGPQANALFAVVDTRFTGRVESVEWENVVREDARHFVSNNTIGDAGAPLVISPSEPQTSVSLAGGALDAFKVGDEYNVYNLLKGDDGWDPKGQYDAQWEPYANLPYRFVVGATGKTMYSAQTGDTNRAVLTPAPAPIDSVDLGDVVWDYDAGLLDGTVDATTGGLTLTAKPNNTGAIIETIATATLPSGISAGATLRIRPVPVDAPVVSATSITVSENLASLAYTLDQLGYQDTSVIDWYRETGPDTTDGVHIGTMRNDADGYFVDDPFTAYPLDKYDVGHYLRAVITPKYEFSAAGSPVTVRTTRAVTAADVTTTSLSTDFKNVHITDEDHATTTGRWFFDRVTGTAVPWGWGIGTNGTDRIWGLQNNSRTSGTRMVFGQDSGYRDMSLDLDYSTSKVEGQGFGGNGQFMDIYVKYDAAARTGYGLRVERTAAGGSNATMWTLYEYDGDTQTPLTEPVRTAAAMPKSTINVSVTGATLRVKASTESARTPLQIAQGLTNEVDISWTDDTGDLRYNAAGGFGFRINNTGSSSYDYAGSGTTTNNTVMLHDVRVEAAKATLADLRAELDSFLASGDVSGPGLSVLDVHLRTAQQLADLGLTDAVVQQLERFVDRLESPPPGSRISDEADRRLRYTAHALIDQWS
;
A
#
# COMPACT_ATOMS: atom_id res chain seq x y z
N MET A 1 50.11 -17.60 30.92
CA MET A 1 51.05 -16.65 31.56
C MET A 1 50.44 -15.27 31.37
N ARG A 2 50.12 -14.50 32.43
CA ARG A 2 51.00 -13.47 33.06
C ARG A 2 51.59 -12.51 32.01
N HIS A 3 51.33 -11.20 32.00
CA HIS A 3 50.45 -10.29 32.77
C HIS A 3 49.84 -9.27 31.75
N GLY A 4 48.82 -8.44 31.99
CA GLY A 4 48.10 -8.10 33.23
C GLY A 4 48.30 -6.64 33.65
N SER A 5 47.46 -5.72 33.12
CA SER A 5 47.35 -4.30 33.53
C SER A 5 45.91 -3.80 33.33
N THR A 6 45.39 -3.03 34.29
CA THR A 6 44.05 -2.41 34.27
C THR A 6 44.16 -0.89 34.38
N LEU A 7 43.18 -0.16 33.84
CA LEU A 7 42.83 1.19 34.30
C LEU A 7 41.32 1.42 34.15
N HIS A 8 40.73 2.22 35.03
CA HIS A 8 39.32 2.63 34.97
C HIS A 8 39.18 4.02 34.35
N VAL A 9 38.08 4.26 33.64
CA VAL A 9 37.36 5.54 33.69
C VAL A 9 35.87 5.22 33.83
N THR A 10 35.19 5.92 34.74
CA THR A 10 33.75 5.77 34.98
C THR A 10 32.99 6.83 34.19
N LEU A 11 31.88 6.47 33.54
CA LEU A 11 30.86 7.43 33.11
C LEU A 11 29.48 6.90 33.53
N ALA A 12 28.65 7.76 34.10
CA ALA A 12 27.33 7.39 34.60
C ALA A 12 26.25 7.76 33.56
N LEU A 13 25.41 6.79 33.18
CA LEU A 13 24.13 7.09 32.54
C LEU A 13 23.07 7.30 33.62
N ALA A 14 22.44 8.47 33.60
CA ALA A 14 21.24 8.77 34.38
C ALA A 14 20.15 9.23 33.41
N VAL A 15 19.34 8.29 32.92
CA VAL A 15 18.19 8.59 32.06
C VAL A 15 17.01 8.95 32.96
N GLY A 16 16.74 10.25 33.09
CA GLY A 16 15.57 10.75 33.81
C GLY A 16 14.32 10.68 32.94
N LEU A 17 13.44 9.71 33.21
CA LEU A 17 12.13 9.60 32.55
C LEU A 17 11.10 10.41 33.36
N SER A 18 10.57 11.49 32.79
CA SER A 18 9.58 12.35 33.46
C SER A 18 8.31 12.52 32.62
N LEU A 19 7.34 11.62 32.81
CA LEU A 19 5.96 11.87 32.41
C LEU A 19 5.32 12.84 33.43
N PHE A 20 4.62 13.86 32.94
CA PHE A 20 3.67 14.63 33.74
C PHE A 20 2.31 14.66 33.06
N GLY A 21 1.41 13.78 33.52
CA GLY A 21 -0.03 13.96 33.30
C GLY A 21 -0.58 14.95 34.32
N VAL A 22 -1.43 15.88 33.88
CA VAL A 22 -2.07 16.88 34.76
C VAL A 22 -3.52 16.48 35.00
N ALA A 23 -3.90 16.36 36.27
CA ALA A 23 -5.28 16.21 36.71
C ALA A 23 -5.60 17.30 37.75
N ALA A 24 -6.76 17.95 37.62
CA ALA A 24 -7.21 18.99 38.52
C ALA A 24 -7.62 18.43 39.90
N PRO A 25 -7.61 19.28 40.93
CA PRO A 25 -8.86 19.46 41.69
C PRO A 25 -9.15 20.93 42.05
N ALA A 26 -10.38 21.21 42.48
CA ALA A 26 -10.87 22.55 42.82
C ALA A 26 -11.24 22.73 44.31
N ALA A 27 -11.01 23.95 44.80
CA ALA A 27 -11.73 24.68 45.86
C ALA A 27 -12.04 24.03 47.23
N ALA A 28 -11.47 24.63 48.29
CA ALA A 28 -12.05 24.77 49.63
C ALA A 28 -11.57 26.10 50.25
N ALA A 29 -12.26 26.66 51.28
CA ALA A 29 -12.16 28.10 51.60
C ALA A 29 -12.08 28.48 53.09
N THR A 30 -11.62 29.74 53.32
CA THR A 30 -11.84 30.66 54.47
C THR A 30 -11.33 30.30 55.89
N PRO A 31 -11.16 31.28 56.84
CA PRO A 31 -10.94 32.73 56.70
C PRO A 31 -9.82 33.37 57.60
N ALA A 32 -9.45 34.61 57.24
CA ALA A 32 -8.82 35.74 57.96
C ALA A 32 -8.43 35.70 59.47
N ALA A 33 -7.31 36.38 59.82
CA ALA A 33 -7.29 37.55 60.74
C ALA A 33 -5.92 38.30 60.88
N THR A 34 -5.91 39.58 60.49
CA THR A 34 -5.15 40.75 61.06
C THR A 34 -3.77 40.63 61.73
N SER A 35 -2.79 41.41 61.23
CA SER A 35 -2.08 42.48 62.00
C SER A 35 -1.23 43.39 61.08
N ALA A 36 -0.98 44.64 61.51
CA ALA A 36 -0.10 45.65 60.88
C ALA A 36 1.00 46.07 61.89
N VAL A 37 2.09 46.81 61.61
CA VAL A 37 2.61 47.59 60.45
C VAL A 37 4.17 47.34 60.36
N THR A 38 5.11 48.07 59.72
CA THR A 38 5.23 49.43 59.13
C THR A 38 6.38 49.50 58.09
N GLU A 39 6.45 50.60 57.32
CA GLU A 39 7.66 51.27 56.77
C GLU A 39 8.68 50.52 55.88
N THR A 40 8.43 50.63 54.56
CA THR A 40 9.35 51.12 53.51
C THR A 40 10.80 50.58 53.39
N SER A 41 11.02 49.84 52.30
CA SER A 41 12.09 50.14 51.32
C SER A 41 11.51 49.95 49.91
N ALA A 42 12.02 50.69 48.91
CA ALA A 42 11.40 50.73 47.58
C ALA A 42 11.81 49.55 46.68
N ALA A 43 10.82 48.88 46.12
CA ALA A 43 10.87 48.36 44.75
C ALA A 43 9.82 49.17 43.96
N ALA A 44 10.17 49.62 42.77
CA ALA A 44 9.19 50.23 41.86
C ALA A 44 8.64 49.11 40.97
N ASP A 45 7.32 48.88 41.00
CA ASP A 45 6.66 48.15 39.93
C ASP A 45 6.81 48.98 38.66
N SER A 46 7.70 48.54 37.77
CA SER A 46 7.83 49.09 36.42
C SER A 46 6.69 48.56 35.57
N GLU A 47 5.52 49.18 35.75
CA GLU A 47 4.36 49.03 34.87
C GLU A 47 4.78 49.20 33.41
N VAL A 48 4.43 48.24 32.56
CA VAL A 48 4.76 48.26 31.14
C VAL A 48 3.66 48.96 30.37
N VAL A 49 4.09 49.83 29.45
CA VAL A 49 3.20 50.67 28.65
C VAL A 49 3.20 50.14 27.23
N VAL A 50 2.02 49.75 26.74
CA VAL A 50 1.82 49.38 25.34
C VAL A 50 1.14 50.53 24.62
N THR A 51 1.86 51.10 23.67
CA THR A 51 1.39 52.21 22.81
C THR A 51 0.85 51.66 21.49
N PHE A 52 -0.14 52.32 20.90
CA PHE A 52 -0.79 51.90 19.66
C PHE A 52 -0.54 52.95 18.57
N GLU A 53 0.25 52.60 17.55
CA GLU A 53 0.52 53.46 16.40
C GLU A 53 -0.46 53.11 15.27
N SER A 54 -1.43 53.99 15.03
CA SER A 54 -2.57 53.76 14.15
C SER A 54 -2.25 53.90 12.65
N ASP A 55 -1.05 54.33 12.26
CA ASP A 55 -0.64 54.59 10.87
C ASP A 55 -1.69 55.44 10.11
N GLY A 56 -2.01 56.59 10.67
CA GLY A 56 -2.99 57.53 10.10
C GLY A 56 -4.46 57.14 10.26
N GLY A 57 -4.77 56.03 10.93
CA GLY A 57 -6.12 55.75 11.44
C GLY A 57 -6.48 56.57 12.68
N THR A 58 -7.67 56.37 13.22
CA THR A 58 -8.10 57.02 14.48
C THR A 58 -7.17 56.67 15.66
N PRO A 59 -6.92 57.60 16.61
CA PRO A 59 -6.07 57.33 17.76
C PRO A 59 -6.63 56.25 18.68
N VAL A 60 -5.74 55.49 19.31
CA VAL A 60 -6.07 54.45 20.30
C VAL A 60 -5.23 54.70 21.57
N ASP A 61 -5.90 54.72 22.73
CA ASP A 61 -5.25 55.04 24.01
C ASP A 61 -4.26 53.92 24.44
N PRO A 62 -3.11 54.29 25.04
CA PRO A 62 -2.11 53.31 25.49
C PRO A 62 -2.63 52.48 26.67
N GLN A 63 -2.22 51.22 26.72
CA GLN A 63 -2.53 50.32 27.83
C GLN A 63 -1.38 50.24 28.82
N HIS A 64 -1.73 50.20 30.10
CA HIS A 64 -0.84 50.14 31.25
C HIS A 64 -1.08 48.81 31.97
N VAL A 65 -0.09 47.91 31.96
CA VAL A 65 -0.22 46.56 32.54
C VAL A 65 1.03 46.15 33.31
N GLN A 66 0.93 45.06 34.08
CA GLN A 66 2.08 44.48 34.77
C GLN A 66 2.88 43.55 33.84
N PRO A 67 4.21 43.43 34.00
CA PRO A 67 5.01 42.47 33.26
C PRO A 67 4.42 41.05 33.31
N GLY A 68 4.19 40.47 32.13
CA GLY A 68 3.58 39.14 31.97
C GLY A 68 2.04 39.11 31.98
N ALA A 69 1.35 40.24 32.03
CA ALA A 69 -0.09 40.31 31.85
C ALA A 69 -0.50 40.33 30.36
N THR A 70 -1.72 39.86 30.06
CA THR A 70 -2.35 40.00 28.74
C THR A 70 -2.93 41.41 28.54
N LEU A 71 -3.03 41.84 27.28
CA LEU A 71 -3.66 43.11 26.92
C LEU A 71 -5.17 42.96 26.74
N GLN A 72 -5.93 44.03 26.95
CA GLN A 72 -7.31 44.09 26.47
C GLN A 72 -7.31 44.36 24.97
N VAL A 73 -8.29 43.81 24.25
CA VAL A 73 -8.50 44.17 22.83
C VAL A 73 -8.96 45.64 22.78
N PRO A 74 -8.24 46.56 22.12
CA PRO A 74 -8.69 47.94 21.97
C PRO A 74 -9.86 48.04 20.98
N GLU A 75 -10.55 49.18 20.99
CA GLU A 75 -11.46 49.53 19.91
C GLU A 75 -10.70 49.58 18.56
N ARG A 76 -11.31 49.12 17.47
CA ARG A 76 -10.65 49.10 16.17
C ARG A 76 -10.49 50.52 15.65
N PRO A 77 -9.28 50.95 15.25
CA PRO A 77 -9.13 52.22 14.58
C PRO A 77 -9.82 52.17 13.20
N THR A 78 -10.19 53.34 12.67
CA THR A 78 -10.75 53.47 11.32
C THR A 78 -9.88 54.39 10.46
N ARG A 79 -9.80 54.11 9.15
CA ARG A 79 -9.03 54.89 8.16
C ARG A 79 -9.73 54.86 6.81
N ASP A 80 -9.99 56.03 6.23
CA ASP A 80 -10.74 56.13 4.96
C ASP A 80 -10.09 55.32 3.84
N GLY A 81 -10.87 54.47 3.17
CA GLY A 81 -10.39 53.64 2.07
C GLY A 81 -9.36 52.56 2.48
N SER A 82 -9.42 52.06 3.72
CA SER A 82 -8.64 50.92 4.20
C SER A 82 -9.45 50.11 5.23
N VAL A 83 -9.24 48.80 5.26
CA VAL A 83 -9.76 47.89 6.29
C VAL A 83 -8.67 47.63 7.33
N PHE A 84 -9.02 47.72 8.62
CA PHE A 84 -8.12 47.36 9.71
C PHE A 84 -8.03 45.84 9.83
N VAL A 85 -6.81 45.29 9.82
CA VAL A 85 -6.59 43.84 9.97
C VAL A 85 -6.27 43.47 11.41
N GLY A 86 -5.34 44.20 12.03
CA GLY A 86 -4.80 43.82 13.33
C GLY A 86 -3.59 44.66 13.75
N TRP A 87 -3.07 44.31 14.92
CA TRP A 87 -1.93 44.97 15.57
C TRP A 87 -0.67 44.11 15.45
N TYR A 88 0.48 44.70 15.12
CA TYR A 88 1.73 44.00 14.84
C TYR A 88 2.85 44.48 15.75
N THR A 89 3.77 43.58 16.10
CA THR A 89 4.92 43.90 16.97
C THR A 89 6.05 44.65 16.28
N ASP A 90 6.00 44.75 14.95
CA ASP A 90 7.01 45.40 14.12
C ASP A 90 6.44 46.60 13.36
N ALA A 91 7.28 47.60 13.08
CA ALA A 91 6.86 48.86 12.47
C ALA A 91 6.59 48.79 10.95
N ALA A 92 6.88 47.67 10.29
CA ALA A 92 6.44 47.40 8.91
C ALA A 92 5.07 46.71 8.87
N ALA A 93 4.61 46.20 10.01
CA ALA A 93 3.46 45.33 10.18
C ALA A 93 3.49 44.14 9.20
N THR A 94 4.59 43.39 9.19
CA THR A 94 4.77 42.20 8.32
C THR A 94 5.21 40.93 9.04
N GLY A 95 5.76 41.02 10.26
CA GLY A 95 6.32 39.86 10.97
C GLY A 95 5.25 39.07 11.70
N HIS A 96 4.85 39.58 12.87
CA HIS A 96 3.94 38.88 13.79
C HIS A 96 2.75 39.76 14.19
N MET A 97 1.53 39.30 13.87
CA MET A 97 0.29 39.89 14.37
C MET A 97 0.07 39.50 15.82
N TRP A 98 -0.06 40.47 16.72
CA TRP A 98 -0.25 40.27 18.16
C TRP A 98 -1.48 39.42 18.48
N ASP A 99 -1.31 38.45 19.38
CA ASP A 99 -2.40 37.63 19.93
C ASP A 99 -2.87 38.22 21.26
N PHE A 100 -4.09 38.77 21.29
CA PHE A 100 -4.70 39.30 22.52
C PHE A 100 -5.22 38.22 23.48
N LEU A 101 -5.36 36.97 23.04
CA LEU A 101 -5.82 35.86 23.88
C LEU A 101 -4.67 35.26 24.70
N ASN A 102 -3.52 34.99 24.05
CA ASN A 102 -2.37 34.31 24.68
C ASN A 102 -1.13 35.21 24.85
N GLY A 103 -1.03 36.34 24.13
CA GLY A 103 0.14 37.23 24.17
C GLY A 103 0.23 38.04 25.47
N THR A 104 1.42 38.09 26.06
CA THR A 104 1.69 38.80 27.31
C THR A 104 2.76 39.87 27.14
N ALA A 105 2.51 41.07 27.68
CA ALA A 105 3.46 42.18 27.62
C ALA A 105 4.52 42.00 28.72
N GLN A 106 5.73 41.58 28.34
CA GLN A 106 6.87 41.44 29.26
C GLN A 106 7.58 42.79 29.50
N ASP A 107 7.67 43.60 28.44
CA ASP A 107 8.30 44.93 28.40
C ASP A 107 7.37 45.94 27.71
N SER A 108 7.63 47.24 27.88
CA SER A 108 6.92 48.31 27.16
C SER A 108 7.22 48.23 25.66
N MET A 109 6.18 48.34 24.82
CA MET A 109 6.29 48.19 23.36
C MET A 109 5.32 49.12 22.61
N THR A 110 5.51 49.24 21.30
CA THR A 110 4.53 49.83 20.39
C THR A 110 3.95 48.74 19.51
N LEU A 111 2.64 48.68 19.41
CA LEU A 111 1.92 47.86 18.45
C LEU A 111 1.48 48.74 17.27
N HIS A 112 1.72 48.28 16.04
CA HIS A 112 1.48 49.02 14.81
C HIS A 112 0.26 48.48 14.06
N ALA A 113 -0.59 49.37 13.54
CA ALA A 113 -1.80 48.98 12.82
C ALA A 113 -1.50 48.50 11.39
N LYS A 114 -2.02 47.30 11.03
CA LYS A 114 -2.02 46.84 9.64
C LYS A 114 -3.32 47.21 8.94
N TRP A 115 -3.15 47.78 7.75
CA TRP A 115 -4.22 48.22 6.87
C TRP A 115 -4.15 47.52 5.52
N VAL A 116 -5.29 47.11 4.99
CA VAL A 116 -5.43 46.55 3.64
C VAL A 116 -6.40 47.41 2.83
N GLN A 117 -6.04 47.74 1.59
CA GLN A 117 -6.99 48.33 0.63
C GLN A 117 -7.68 47.20 -0.13
N VAL A 118 -8.99 47.33 -0.35
CA VAL A 118 -9.80 46.29 -1.01
C VAL A 118 -10.59 46.85 -2.19
N ASP A 119 -10.60 46.09 -3.29
CA ASP A 119 -11.25 46.40 -4.56
C ASP A 119 -11.63 45.09 -5.30
N GLU A 120 -12.01 45.17 -6.57
CA GLU A 120 -12.42 44.02 -7.38
C GLU A 120 -11.34 42.93 -7.48
N THR A 121 -10.07 43.31 -7.44
CA THR A 121 -8.88 42.44 -7.53
C THR A 121 -8.14 42.27 -6.21
N HIS A 122 -8.32 43.14 -5.22
CA HIS A 122 -7.70 43.06 -3.90
C HIS A 122 -8.75 42.75 -2.83
N ARG A 123 -8.70 41.57 -2.22
CA ARG A 123 -9.74 41.09 -1.29
C ARG A 123 -9.15 40.74 0.07
N LEU A 124 -9.95 40.83 1.12
CA LEU A 124 -9.56 40.46 2.48
C LEU A 124 -10.38 39.27 2.97
N LEU A 125 -9.72 38.17 3.31
CA LEU A 125 -10.28 37.05 4.05
C LEU A 125 -9.93 37.22 5.53
N ASN A 126 -10.92 37.47 6.38
CA ASN A 126 -10.76 37.66 7.83
C ASN A 126 -11.94 37.03 8.58
N ALA A 127 -11.72 35.89 9.23
CA ALA A 127 -12.72 35.18 10.03
C ALA A 127 -13.34 36.02 11.14
N TYR A 128 -12.63 37.06 11.59
CA TYR A 128 -13.02 37.97 12.66
C TYR A 128 -13.37 39.38 12.13
N ALA A 129 -13.76 39.50 10.86
CA ALA A 129 -14.25 40.76 10.30
C ALA A 129 -15.48 41.29 11.04
N SER A 130 -15.57 42.61 11.21
CA SER A 130 -16.72 43.26 11.85
C SER A 130 -17.95 43.25 10.91
N PRO A 131 -19.19 43.42 11.42
CA PRO A 131 -20.38 43.56 10.58
C PRO A 131 -20.29 44.74 9.60
N GLU A 132 -19.56 45.80 9.97
CA GLU A 132 -19.35 47.02 9.19
C GLU A 132 -18.29 46.81 8.09
N GLU A 133 -17.23 46.06 8.39
CA GLU A 133 -16.22 45.66 7.41
C GLU A 133 -16.82 44.72 6.34
N LEU A 134 -17.76 43.85 6.74
CA LEU A 134 -18.52 42.94 5.87
C LEU A 134 -19.61 43.63 5.04
N GLU A 135 -19.82 44.95 5.16
CA GLU A 135 -20.61 45.70 4.17
C GLU A 135 -19.85 45.86 2.83
N SER A 136 -18.52 45.67 2.83
CA SER A 136 -17.71 45.66 1.62
C SER A 136 -17.80 44.31 0.90
N PRO A 137 -18.14 44.25 -0.41
CA PRO A 137 -18.20 43.00 -1.19
C PRO A 137 -16.81 42.40 -1.48
N TYR A 138 -15.75 43.01 -0.95
CA TYR A 138 -14.36 42.58 -1.09
C TYR A 138 -13.74 42.13 0.25
N VAL A 139 -14.54 42.12 1.33
CA VAL A 139 -14.18 41.55 2.64
C VAL A 139 -15.05 40.32 2.89
N ALA A 140 -14.44 39.21 3.28
CA ALA A 140 -15.12 37.95 3.51
C ALA A 140 -14.68 37.32 4.84
N SER A 141 -15.61 36.75 5.58
CA SER A 141 -15.34 35.94 6.78
C SER A 141 -15.22 34.43 6.51
N THR A 142 -15.57 33.98 5.30
CA THR A 142 -15.42 32.57 4.86
C THR A 142 -14.93 32.52 3.42
N LEU A 143 -14.25 31.43 3.03
CA LEU A 143 -13.78 31.25 1.65
C LEU A 143 -14.95 31.33 0.65
N GLN A 144 -16.10 30.77 1.01
CA GLN A 144 -17.28 30.71 0.16
C GLN A 144 -17.94 32.10 -0.06
N THR A 145 -17.53 33.14 0.66
CA THR A 145 -18.03 34.52 0.49
C THR A 145 -17.04 35.46 -0.20
N LEU A 146 -15.88 34.97 -0.68
CA LEU A 146 -14.88 35.80 -1.38
C LEU A 146 -15.25 36.25 -2.80
N GLY A 147 -16.26 35.64 -3.43
CA GLY A 147 -16.55 35.81 -4.86
C GLY A 147 -17.84 35.11 -5.28
N THR A 148 -17.94 34.73 -6.57
CA THR A 148 -19.15 34.08 -7.09
C THR A 148 -19.13 32.59 -6.75
N LEU A 149 -20.00 32.18 -5.85
CA LEU A 149 -20.18 30.79 -5.41
C LEU A 149 -21.23 30.06 -6.27
N SER A 150 -21.04 28.77 -6.50
CA SER A 150 -22.02 27.87 -7.13
C SER A 150 -23.17 27.48 -6.19
N ASP A 151 -24.31 27.05 -6.77
CA ASP A 151 -25.53 26.64 -6.03
C ASP A 151 -25.31 25.47 -5.04
N ASP A 152 -24.26 24.67 -5.23
CA ASP A 152 -23.86 23.55 -4.38
C ASP A 152 -22.81 23.94 -3.32
N GLU A 153 -22.36 25.20 -3.31
CA GLU A 153 -21.29 25.76 -2.47
C GLU A 153 -19.90 25.11 -2.66
N ARG A 154 -19.66 24.40 -3.77
CA ARG A 154 -18.42 23.62 -4.03
C ARG A 154 -17.42 24.33 -4.95
N VAL A 155 -17.83 25.36 -5.68
CA VAL A 155 -17.00 26.11 -6.64
C VAL A 155 -17.10 27.61 -6.38
N LEU A 156 -15.97 28.22 -6.04
CA LEU A 156 -15.75 29.66 -5.90
C LEU A 156 -15.09 30.17 -7.19
N THR A 157 -15.65 31.23 -7.78
CA THR A 157 -15.05 31.94 -8.92
C THR A 157 -14.57 33.32 -8.50
N LEU A 158 -13.32 33.62 -8.81
CA LEU A 158 -12.67 34.92 -8.62
C LEU A 158 -12.28 35.52 -9.99
N PRO A 159 -12.19 36.86 -10.12
CA PRO A 159 -11.52 37.49 -11.26
C PRO A 159 -10.08 37.00 -11.42
N ALA A 160 -9.58 36.92 -12.65
CA ALA A 160 -8.16 36.61 -12.89
C ALA A 160 -7.25 37.69 -12.30
N GLY A 161 -6.10 37.29 -11.76
CA GLY A 161 -5.18 38.19 -11.05
C GLY A 161 -5.64 38.65 -9.66
N THR A 162 -6.69 38.04 -9.08
CA THR A 162 -7.17 38.42 -7.74
C THR A 162 -6.14 38.07 -6.67
N THR A 163 -5.72 39.07 -5.89
CA THR A 163 -4.96 38.91 -4.65
C THR A 163 -5.90 38.89 -3.46
N VAL A 164 -5.89 37.79 -2.70
CA VAL A 164 -6.61 37.63 -1.43
C VAL A 164 -5.59 37.72 -0.29
N TYR A 165 -5.67 38.80 0.48
CA TYR A 165 -4.97 38.93 1.75
C TYR A 165 -5.71 38.11 2.82
N VAL A 166 -5.01 37.25 3.54
CA VAL A 166 -5.62 36.34 4.52
C VAL A 166 -5.11 36.65 5.94
N ALA A 167 -6.02 37.09 6.81
CA ALA A 167 -5.74 37.31 8.21
C ALA A 167 -5.70 35.98 9.00
N PRO A 168 -4.91 35.86 10.07
CA PRO A 168 -4.91 34.68 10.95
C PRO A 168 -6.30 34.18 11.35
N GLY A 169 -6.49 32.87 11.21
CA GLY A 169 -7.79 32.20 11.36
C GLY A 169 -7.83 30.83 10.70
N VAL A 170 -8.92 30.09 10.94
CA VAL A 170 -9.16 28.78 10.33
C VAL A 170 -10.33 28.85 9.35
N TYR A 171 -10.03 28.59 8.09
CA TYR A 171 -10.91 28.80 6.95
C TYR A 171 -11.34 27.46 6.35
N TRP A 172 -12.51 27.00 6.78
CA TRP A 172 -13.06 25.69 6.40
C TRP A 172 -13.56 25.69 4.95
N THR A 173 -13.06 24.77 4.15
CA THR A 173 -13.47 24.62 2.73
C THR A 173 -14.87 24.00 2.60
N ASP A 174 -15.23 23.09 3.52
CA ASP A 174 -16.56 22.49 3.67
C ASP A 174 -17.26 23.12 4.88
N ARG A 175 -18.46 23.68 4.70
CA ARG A 175 -19.25 24.24 5.82
C ARG A 175 -19.82 23.17 6.75
N THR A 176 -19.97 21.94 6.27
CA THR A 176 -20.42 20.77 7.06
C THR A 176 -19.27 20.06 7.80
N TYR A 177 -18.10 20.69 7.94
CA TYR A 177 -16.89 20.09 8.50
C TYR A 177 -17.02 19.51 9.93
N ARG A 178 -18.03 19.91 10.73
CA ARG A 178 -18.34 19.33 12.05
C ARG A 178 -19.45 18.27 12.03
N GLU A 179 -20.05 18.02 10.87
CA GLU A 179 -21.18 17.11 10.71
C GLU A 179 -20.73 15.69 10.35
N GLY A 180 -21.58 14.70 10.65
CA GLY A 180 -21.40 13.31 10.23
C GLY A 180 -21.88 13.07 8.79
N GLY A 181 -22.22 11.82 8.50
CA GLY A 181 -22.88 11.41 7.26
C GLY A 181 -22.03 11.55 5.99
N VAL A 182 -22.63 11.13 4.87
CA VAL A 182 -22.02 11.18 3.54
C VAL A 182 -22.37 12.47 2.83
N ILE A 183 -21.36 13.15 2.29
CA ILE A 183 -21.53 14.31 1.42
C ILE A 183 -21.56 13.88 -0.06
N ALA A 184 -22.30 14.63 -0.87
CA ALA A 184 -22.32 14.44 -2.32
C ALA A 184 -21.03 14.97 -2.98
N GLY A 185 -20.71 14.43 -4.16
CA GLY A 185 -19.64 14.97 -4.99
C GLY A 185 -19.98 16.35 -5.58
N PRO A 186 -18.99 17.10 -6.11
CA PRO A 186 -17.59 16.69 -6.30
C PRO A 186 -16.82 16.56 -4.98
N ASN A 187 -15.85 15.65 -4.94
CA ASN A 187 -15.06 15.35 -3.72
C ASN A 187 -13.89 16.34 -3.52
N ILE A 188 -14.16 17.64 -3.63
CA ILE A 188 -13.20 18.72 -3.39
C ILE A 188 -13.86 19.70 -2.43
N GLY A 189 -13.24 19.99 -1.29
CA GLY A 189 -13.76 20.86 -0.24
C GLY A 189 -14.23 22.19 -0.78
N LEU A 190 -13.36 22.90 -1.48
CA LEU A 190 -13.73 24.04 -2.33
C LEU A 190 -12.81 24.09 -3.56
N SER A 191 -13.37 24.28 -4.76
CA SER A 191 -12.59 24.59 -5.96
C SER A 191 -12.54 26.10 -6.19
N ILE A 192 -11.34 26.66 -6.35
CA ILE A 192 -11.13 28.07 -6.71
C ILE A 192 -10.82 28.15 -8.21
N LEU A 193 -11.75 28.76 -8.95
CA LEU A 193 -11.61 29.13 -10.35
C LEU A 193 -11.18 30.59 -10.47
N GLY A 194 -10.14 30.82 -11.27
CA GLY A 194 -9.53 32.13 -11.50
C GLY A 194 -8.04 31.96 -11.77
N GLU A 195 -7.57 32.40 -12.93
CA GLU A 195 -6.15 32.31 -13.30
C GLU A 195 -5.33 33.38 -12.58
N ASP A 196 -4.07 33.06 -12.27
CA ASP A 196 -3.10 33.96 -11.65
C ASP A 196 -3.56 34.54 -10.28
N ALA A 197 -4.39 33.80 -9.54
CA ALA A 197 -4.91 34.19 -8.22
C ALA A 197 -3.89 33.98 -7.09
N SER A 198 -3.68 34.99 -6.25
CA SER A 198 -2.73 34.96 -5.12
C SER A 198 -3.44 34.90 -3.76
N PHE A 199 -2.94 34.09 -2.82
CA PHE A 199 -3.44 33.98 -1.44
C PHE A 199 -2.31 34.25 -0.43
N LEU A 200 -2.29 35.44 0.17
CA LEU A 200 -1.15 35.93 0.95
C LEU A 200 -1.50 35.96 2.44
N GLY A 201 -0.90 35.08 3.24
CA GLY A 201 -1.01 35.08 4.70
C GLY A 201 -0.34 36.32 5.30
N LEU A 202 -1.07 37.05 6.15
CA LEU A 202 -0.65 38.37 6.66
C LEU A 202 0.35 38.33 7.84
N THR A 203 0.83 37.15 8.24
CA THR A 203 1.81 36.94 9.33
C THR A 203 2.78 35.84 8.90
N GLN A 204 4.05 35.92 9.30
CA GLN A 204 5.09 34.97 8.83
C GLN A 204 4.98 33.57 9.44
N ASP A 205 4.20 33.39 10.51
CA ASP A 205 3.89 32.05 11.02
C ASP A 205 2.73 31.44 10.23
N ALA A 206 3.06 30.56 9.30
CA ALA A 206 2.07 29.87 8.48
C ALA A 206 1.11 28.96 9.28
N THR A 207 1.37 28.67 10.57
CA THR A 207 0.41 27.95 11.42
C THR A 207 -0.73 28.83 11.95
N ASP A 208 -0.58 30.15 11.89
CA ASP A 208 -1.64 31.09 12.28
C ASP A 208 -2.74 31.25 11.22
N THR A 209 -2.46 30.87 9.97
CA THR A 209 -3.39 31.07 8.84
C THR A 209 -3.64 29.75 8.14
N ILE A 210 -4.83 29.15 8.35
CA ILE A 210 -5.11 27.75 7.99
C ILE A 210 -6.31 27.66 7.03
N ILE A 211 -6.11 27.06 5.85
CA ILE A 211 -7.19 26.59 4.97
C ILE A 211 -7.40 25.09 5.24
N ALA A 212 -8.61 24.73 5.70
CA ALA A 212 -8.84 23.48 6.42
C ALA A 212 -9.96 22.60 5.83
N GLY A 213 -9.67 21.31 5.69
CA GLY A 213 -10.63 20.23 5.43
C GLY A 213 -10.78 19.31 6.66
N ASN A 214 -11.88 18.56 6.72
CA ASN A 214 -12.14 17.53 7.74
C ASN A 214 -13.02 16.40 7.17
N ARG A 215 -12.63 15.87 6.00
CA ARG A 215 -13.37 14.86 5.22
C ARG A 215 -12.38 13.98 4.45
N GLY A 216 -12.83 12.80 4.03
CA GLY A 216 -12.00 11.74 3.45
C GLY A 216 -12.83 10.56 2.99
N GLU A 217 -12.18 9.50 2.50
CA GLU A 217 -12.86 8.29 2.03
C GLU A 217 -13.55 7.49 3.16
N GLY A 218 -14.67 6.87 2.81
CA GLY A 218 -15.21 5.69 3.50
C GLY A 218 -16.74 5.63 3.58
N GLY A 219 -17.44 6.56 2.92
CA GLY A 219 -18.90 6.66 2.97
C GLY A 219 -19.41 6.81 4.41
N GLU A 220 -20.53 6.16 4.73
CA GLU A 220 -21.16 6.19 6.06
C GLU A 220 -20.30 5.57 7.17
N THR A 221 -19.30 4.75 6.80
CA THR A 221 -18.47 3.97 7.74
C THR A 221 -17.06 4.54 7.94
N GLY A 222 -16.76 5.69 7.33
CA GLY A 222 -15.44 6.33 7.41
C GLY A 222 -15.54 7.85 7.41
N LEU A 223 -14.73 8.52 6.59
CA LEU A 223 -14.54 9.97 6.66
C LEU A 223 -15.59 10.80 5.87
N GLY A 224 -16.66 10.17 5.39
CA GLY A 224 -17.86 10.85 4.87
C GLY A 224 -17.86 11.18 3.37
N ALA A 225 -16.83 10.83 2.60
CA ALA A 225 -16.84 10.92 1.14
C ALA A 225 -16.84 9.53 0.46
N ASN A 226 -17.40 9.48 -0.75
CA ASN A 226 -17.40 8.29 -1.60
C ASN A 226 -16.14 8.31 -2.48
N GLY A 227 -15.04 7.74 -1.98
CA GLY A 227 -13.70 7.81 -2.56
C GLY A 227 -12.85 8.95 -1.98
N SER A 228 -11.66 9.18 -2.55
CA SER A 228 -10.74 10.28 -2.24
C SER A 228 -11.44 11.63 -2.11
N TRP A 229 -10.90 12.50 -1.23
CA TRP A 229 -11.42 13.84 -0.98
C TRP A 229 -10.27 14.83 -0.79
N TYR A 230 -10.26 15.90 -1.58
CA TYR A 230 -9.25 16.95 -1.49
C TYR A 230 -9.78 18.14 -0.71
N THR A 231 -8.95 18.82 0.08
CA THR A 231 -9.36 20.04 0.79
C THR A 231 -9.59 21.20 -0.18
N LEU A 232 -8.61 21.52 -1.04
CA LEU A 232 -8.66 22.65 -1.96
C LEU A 232 -8.40 22.23 -3.41
N GLY A 233 -9.16 22.80 -4.35
CA GLY A 233 -8.90 22.73 -5.78
C GLY A 233 -8.43 24.08 -6.32
N ILE A 234 -7.34 24.12 -7.10
CA ILE A 234 -6.72 25.38 -7.60
C ILE A 234 -6.55 25.42 -9.13
N SER A 235 -6.40 26.64 -9.67
CA SER A 235 -6.25 26.92 -11.11
C SER A 235 -4.79 27.27 -11.47
N SER A 236 -4.50 27.46 -12.77
CA SER A 236 -3.18 27.93 -13.23
C SER A 236 -2.82 29.31 -12.68
N GLY A 237 -1.52 29.55 -12.45
CA GLY A 237 -1.00 30.78 -11.87
C GLY A 237 -1.27 30.95 -10.38
N PHE A 238 -1.84 29.94 -9.71
CA PHE A 238 -2.16 30.05 -8.29
C PHE A 238 -0.89 30.18 -7.44
N HIS A 239 -0.84 31.27 -6.68
CA HIS A 239 0.25 31.65 -5.80
C HIS A 239 -0.26 31.66 -4.35
N SER A 240 0.54 31.15 -3.39
CA SER A 240 0.21 31.28 -1.97
C SER A 240 1.45 31.41 -1.08
N GLU A 241 1.37 32.29 -0.10
CA GLU A 241 2.46 32.68 0.81
C GLU A 241 2.00 32.58 2.27
N ASN A 242 2.83 32.08 3.18
CA ASN A 242 2.60 32.05 4.64
C ASN A 242 1.27 31.38 5.10
N ILE A 243 0.84 30.29 4.46
CA ILE A 243 -0.44 29.61 4.78
C ILE A 243 -0.25 28.10 5.01
N THR A 244 -0.97 27.56 5.98
CA THR A 244 -1.19 26.11 6.12
C THR A 244 -2.39 25.68 5.27
N ILE A 245 -2.23 24.68 4.40
CA ILE A 245 -3.34 23.96 3.76
C ILE A 245 -3.35 22.52 4.28
N ALA A 246 -4.45 22.10 4.91
CA ALA A 246 -4.45 20.90 5.73
C ALA A 246 -5.78 20.14 5.76
N ASN A 247 -5.72 18.82 5.96
CA ASN A 247 -6.90 17.97 6.16
C ASN A 247 -6.86 17.31 7.55
N TYR A 248 -7.63 17.86 8.50
CA TYR A 248 -7.69 17.42 9.91
C TYR A 248 -8.65 16.25 10.15
N ALA A 249 -9.01 15.51 9.10
CA ALA A 249 -9.74 14.25 9.23
C ALA A 249 -8.95 13.17 10.02
N GLN A 250 -7.62 13.25 9.99
CA GLN A 250 -6.68 12.26 10.54
C GLN A 250 -5.60 12.85 11.46
N GLU A 251 -5.62 14.17 11.67
CA GLU A 251 -4.67 14.91 12.50
C GLU A 251 -5.45 15.86 13.41
N ASP A 252 -4.99 16.07 14.64
CA ASP A 252 -5.69 16.91 15.61
C ASP A 252 -5.40 18.40 15.31
N LEU A 253 -6.44 19.21 15.04
CA LEU A 253 -6.30 20.66 14.94
C LEU A 253 -6.30 21.26 16.34
N VAL A 254 -5.15 21.74 16.78
CA VAL A 254 -5.02 22.63 17.94
C VAL A 254 -4.71 24.04 17.41
N TYR A 255 -5.62 24.98 17.60
CA TYR A 255 -5.48 26.37 17.16
C TYR A 255 -5.52 27.32 18.38
N PRO A 256 -4.36 27.78 18.90
CA PRO A 256 -4.31 28.53 20.16
C PRO A 256 -4.99 29.90 20.13
N ARG A 257 -4.97 30.60 18.99
CA ARG A 257 -5.52 31.97 18.84
C ARG A 257 -7.05 32.01 18.91
N ASP A 258 -7.71 30.90 18.57
CA ASP A 258 -9.15 30.67 18.81
C ASP A 258 -9.39 29.18 19.09
N PRO A 259 -9.36 28.75 20.37
CA PRO A 259 -9.55 27.36 20.75
C PRO A 259 -10.89 26.76 20.30
N SER A 260 -11.89 27.57 19.91
CA SER A 260 -13.15 27.06 19.36
C SER A 260 -13.02 26.46 17.96
N GLN A 261 -11.99 26.84 17.18
CA GLN A 261 -11.66 26.20 15.90
C GLN A 261 -11.02 24.83 16.06
N SER A 262 -10.46 24.53 17.23
CA SER A 262 -9.80 23.25 17.49
C SER A 262 -10.76 22.08 17.31
N ILE A 263 -10.30 21.01 16.67
CA ILE A 263 -11.03 19.75 16.48
C ILE A 263 -10.11 18.55 16.71
N VAL A 264 -10.68 17.50 17.30
CA VAL A 264 -10.05 16.17 17.31
C VAL A 264 -10.29 15.52 15.96
N LYS A 265 -9.30 14.79 15.44
CA LYS A 265 -9.40 13.98 14.22
C LYS A 265 -10.57 13.00 14.27
N ARG A 266 -11.09 12.65 13.09
CA ARG A 266 -12.20 11.69 12.97
C ARG A 266 -11.77 10.24 13.16
N LEU A 267 -10.53 9.88 12.80
CA LEU A 267 -9.94 8.54 13.05
C LEU A 267 -8.40 8.52 12.94
N ASP A 268 -7.76 7.45 13.43
CA ASP A 268 -6.28 7.26 13.42
C ASP A 268 -5.73 6.55 12.17
N SER A 269 -6.57 6.00 11.29
CA SER A 269 -6.10 5.35 10.05
C SER A 269 -5.71 6.40 9.02
N LYS A 270 -4.47 6.31 8.51
CA LYS A 270 -3.94 7.18 7.44
C LYS A 270 -4.38 6.72 6.05
N ASN A 271 -5.69 6.69 5.81
CA ASN A 271 -6.29 6.42 4.49
C ASN A 271 -6.48 7.72 3.68
N HIS A 272 -7.28 7.70 2.61
CA HIS A 272 -7.49 8.86 1.74
C HIS A 272 -8.18 10.04 2.47
N ALA A 273 -7.43 11.11 2.67
CA ALA A 273 -7.84 12.40 3.22
C ALA A 273 -6.92 13.50 2.66
N GLU A 274 -7.06 13.76 1.37
CA GLU A 274 -6.13 14.56 0.58
C GLU A 274 -6.25 16.08 0.81
N VAL A 275 -5.24 16.84 0.35
CA VAL A 275 -5.06 18.27 0.64
C VAL A 275 -5.30 19.13 -0.61
N LEU A 276 -4.59 18.90 -1.71
CA LEU A 276 -4.56 19.81 -2.86
C LEU A 276 -4.78 19.09 -4.20
N THR A 277 -5.56 19.69 -5.10
CA THR A 277 -5.81 19.17 -6.46
C THR A 277 -5.99 20.34 -7.43
N ARG A 278 -6.03 20.05 -8.74
CA ARG A 278 -6.60 20.97 -9.72
C ARG A 278 -8.09 21.23 -9.45
N ALA A 279 -8.56 22.44 -9.72
CA ALA A 279 -9.95 22.86 -9.52
C ALA A 279 -10.94 22.04 -10.36
N HIS A 280 -12.18 21.92 -9.88
CA HIS A 280 -13.20 21.12 -10.54
C HIS A 280 -13.45 21.58 -12.00
N GLY A 281 -13.25 20.67 -12.95
CA GLY A 281 -13.46 20.92 -14.38
C GLY A 281 -12.25 21.50 -15.12
N THR A 282 -11.10 21.74 -14.47
CA THR A 282 -9.89 22.26 -15.12
C THR A 282 -8.93 21.15 -15.58
N GLY A 283 -7.95 21.52 -16.42
CA GLY A 283 -6.84 20.64 -16.85
C GLY A 283 -5.69 20.61 -15.83
N ALA A 284 -4.53 20.12 -16.26
CA ALA A 284 -3.29 20.31 -15.52
C ALA A 284 -3.02 21.83 -15.35
N PRO A 285 -2.86 22.34 -14.11
CA PRO A 285 -2.52 23.74 -13.89
C PRO A 285 -1.04 23.99 -14.22
N ASP A 286 -0.71 25.23 -14.54
CA ASP A 286 0.67 25.67 -14.80
C ASP A 286 1.03 26.88 -13.91
N ARG A 287 2.32 27.20 -13.78
CA ARG A 287 2.85 28.34 -13.01
C ARG A 287 2.37 28.40 -11.55
N LEU A 288 2.41 27.28 -10.82
CA LEU A 288 2.07 27.26 -9.40
C LEU A 288 3.23 27.75 -8.52
N TYR A 289 2.98 28.66 -7.58
CA TYR A 289 4.01 29.15 -6.65
C TYR A 289 3.57 29.06 -5.17
N PHE A 290 4.46 28.56 -4.32
CA PHE A 290 4.23 28.36 -2.89
C PHE A 290 5.46 28.79 -2.08
N GLU A 291 5.31 29.74 -1.17
CA GLU A 291 6.41 30.28 -0.33
C GLU A 291 6.05 30.22 1.17
N ASN A 292 6.94 29.66 2.00
CA ASN A 292 6.71 29.44 3.44
C ASN A 292 5.36 28.73 3.72
N MET A 293 4.97 27.79 2.85
CA MET A 293 3.69 27.09 2.93
C MET A 293 3.80 25.84 3.80
N ARG A 294 2.69 25.44 4.44
CA ARG A 294 2.63 24.18 5.21
C ARG A 294 1.53 23.27 4.66
N PHE A 295 1.90 22.07 4.23
CA PHE A 295 0.97 21.07 3.73
C PHE A 295 0.87 19.92 4.73
N VAL A 296 -0.31 19.73 5.31
CA VAL A 296 -0.54 18.74 6.38
C VAL A 296 -1.63 17.76 5.96
N GLY A 297 -1.20 16.57 5.56
CA GLY A 297 -2.08 15.45 5.25
C GLY A 297 -1.35 14.13 5.44
N TYR A 298 -1.86 13.07 4.81
CA TYR A 298 -1.18 11.78 4.74
C TYR A 298 -1.31 11.20 3.32
N LEU A 299 -2.00 10.07 3.15
CA LEU A 299 -2.03 9.32 1.88
C LEU A 299 -2.55 10.17 0.71
N ASN A 300 -1.89 10.07 -0.46
CA ASN A 300 -2.30 10.71 -1.71
C ASN A 300 -2.41 12.25 -1.69
N MET A 301 -1.81 12.93 -0.68
CA MET A 301 -1.94 14.36 -0.35
C MET A 301 -2.20 15.33 -1.53
N MET A 302 -1.49 15.18 -2.66
CA MET A 302 -1.61 16.04 -3.84
C MET A 302 -1.78 15.28 -5.18
N TYR A 303 -2.11 13.99 -5.15
CA TYR A 303 -1.93 13.06 -6.28
C TYR A 303 -2.56 13.52 -7.61
N THR A 304 -3.75 14.14 -7.60
CA THR A 304 -4.44 14.61 -8.82
C THR A 304 -4.13 16.05 -9.22
N LEU A 305 -3.21 16.76 -8.54
CA LEU A 305 -2.83 18.12 -8.90
C LEU A 305 -2.19 18.16 -10.30
N GLN A 306 -1.17 17.32 -10.51
CA GLN A 306 -0.43 17.10 -11.76
C GLN A 306 -0.18 18.37 -12.60
N PRO A 307 0.60 19.35 -12.09
CA PRO A 307 0.88 20.58 -12.79
C PRO A 307 1.93 20.41 -13.88
N VAL A 308 1.93 21.32 -14.84
CA VAL A 308 3.00 21.47 -15.83
C VAL A 308 4.25 22.01 -15.12
N ARG A 309 4.15 23.17 -14.46
CA ARG A 309 5.22 23.73 -13.62
C ARG A 309 4.75 24.12 -12.23
N ALA A 310 5.59 23.84 -11.24
CA ALA A 310 5.37 24.26 -9.85
C ALA A 310 6.68 24.56 -9.11
N TYR A 311 6.68 25.61 -8.29
CA TYR A 311 7.79 26.01 -7.41
C TYR A 311 7.32 26.05 -5.95
N PHE A 312 8.10 25.44 -5.07
CA PHE A 312 7.93 25.48 -3.63
C PHE A 312 9.22 26.01 -3.00
N LEU A 313 9.12 27.07 -2.22
CA LEU A 313 10.19 27.70 -1.46
C LEU A 313 9.87 27.61 0.04
N ASP A 314 10.88 27.30 0.86
CA ASP A 314 10.83 27.28 2.33
C ASP A 314 9.66 26.47 2.94
N SER A 315 9.11 25.52 2.17
CA SER A 315 7.81 24.90 2.46
C SER A 315 7.93 23.59 3.23
N PHE A 316 6.98 23.35 4.14
CA PHE A 316 6.90 22.16 4.98
C PHE A 316 5.81 21.19 4.50
N PHE A 317 6.12 19.89 4.52
CA PHE A 317 5.20 18.83 4.14
C PHE A 317 5.17 17.73 5.21
N GLN A 318 3.98 17.41 5.73
CA GLN A 318 3.71 16.19 6.49
C GLN A 318 2.91 15.22 5.60
N LEU A 319 3.43 14.00 5.40
CA LEU A 319 2.90 13.07 4.40
C LEU A 319 3.19 11.58 4.67
N THR A 320 2.56 10.67 3.92
CA THR A 320 2.91 9.23 3.89
C THR A 320 3.36 8.78 2.50
N ASP A 321 2.47 8.11 1.77
CA ASP A 321 2.73 7.47 0.48
C ASP A 321 2.00 8.24 -0.63
N ASP A 322 2.54 8.21 -1.85
CA ASP A 322 1.91 8.78 -3.07
C ASP A 322 1.47 10.26 -2.94
N SER A 323 2.14 10.98 -2.04
CA SER A 323 1.75 12.28 -1.51
C SER A 323 2.43 13.45 -2.23
N ILE A 324 3.70 13.28 -2.58
CA ILE A 324 4.41 14.07 -3.58
C ILE A 324 3.89 13.62 -4.96
N PHE A 325 3.52 14.60 -5.77
CA PHE A 325 2.75 14.39 -7.00
C PHE A 325 3.66 14.34 -8.24
N SER A 326 3.15 13.75 -9.32
CA SER A 326 3.82 13.77 -10.62
C SER A 326 3.51 15.06 -11.38
N GLY A 327 4.50 15.72 -11.98
CA GLY A 327 4.34 16.92 -12.82
C GLY A 327 5.39 16.98 -13.92
N ASP A 328 5.32 17.96 -14.83
CA ASP A 328 6.27 18.02 -15.96
C ASP A 328 7.61 18.64 -15.53
N THR A 329 7.61 19.67 -14.70
CA THR A 329 8.80 20.19 -13.99
C THR A 329 8.42 20.77 -12.63
N ILE A 330 8.87 20.14 -11.55
CA ILE A 330 8.60 20.56 -10.16
C ILE A 330 9.91 20.90 -9.47
N VAL A 331 9.95 22.04 -8.77
CA VAL A 331 11.13 22.48 -8.02
C VAL A 331 10.77 22.71 -6.55
N TYR A 332 11.51 22.06 -5.65
CA TYR A 332 11.45 22.24 -4.20
C TYR A 332 12.78 22.82 -3.70
N GLU A 333 12.78 24.10 -3.33
CA GLU A 333 13.92 24.80 -2.73
C GLU A 333 13.74 24.92 -1.22
N ASN A 334 14.77 24.50 -0.46
CA ASN A 334 14.82 24.56 1.01
C ASN A 334 13.61 23.94 1.74
N CYS A 335 12.93 22.98 1.10
CA CYS A 335 11.72 22.36 1.61
C CYS A 335 12.01 21.27 2.66
N THR A 336 11.11 21.08 3.61
CA THR A 336 11.22 20.03 4.65
C THR A 336 10.07 19.03 4.58
N PHE A 337 10.42 17.74 4.45
CA PHE A 337 9.45 16.64 4.32
C PHE A 337 9.51 15.72 5.55
N HIS A 338 8.42 15.63 6.30
CA HIS A 338 8.23 14.66 7.38
C HIS A 338 7.54 13.41 6.82
N LEU A 339 8.33 12.36 6.63
CA LEU A 339 7.95 11.11 5.99
C LEU A 339 7.42 10.11 7.03
N PHE A 340 6.10 9.86 7.02
CA PHE A 340 5.48 8.81 7.84
C PHE A 340 5.28 7.49 7.08
N GLY A 341 5.38 7.52 5.74
CA GLY A 341 5.51 6.36 4.85
C GLY A 341 6.89 6.35 4.19
N ASN A 342 7.21 5.34 3.39
CA ASN A 342 8.53 5.20 2.75
C ASN A 342 8.52 5.26 1.22
N HIS A 343 7.38 5.58 0.60
CA HIS A 343 7.26 5.83 -0.83
C HIS A 343 6.55 7.18 -1.08
N PRO A 344 7.20 8.33 -0.81
CA PRO A 344 6.58 9.66 -0.86
C PRO A 344 5.89 10.00 -2.18
N SER A 345 6.32 9.41 -3.31
CA SER A 345 5.71 9.60 -4.63
C SER A 345 5.31 8.26 -5.24
N PHE A 346 4.16 8.20 -5.92
CA PHE A 346 3.83 7.05 -6.79
C PHE A 346 4.84 6.96 -7.94
N SER A 347 5.14 8.12 -8.52
CA SER A 347 6.13 8.32 -9.57
C SER A 347 6.77 9.68 -9.44
N GLY A 348 8.06 9.80 -9.72
CA GLY A 348 8.83 11.02 -9.46
C GLY A 348 8.41 12.24 -10.28
N ALA A 349 7.86 12.04 -11.47
CA ALA A 349 7.39 13.09 -12.37
C ALA A 349 6.37 12.51 -13.37
N ASN A 350 5.79 13.33 -14.25
CA ASN A 350 5.06 12.84 -15.42
C ASN A 350 6.01 12.14 -16.40
N ASN A 351 5.50 11.47 -17.44
CA ASN A 351 6.39 10.78 -18.37
C ASN A 351 7.25 11.78 -19.17
N GLY A 352 8.57 11.70 -19.00
CA GLY A 352 9.53 12.68 -19.53
C GLY A 352 9.67 13.94 -18.68
N GLY A 353 8.98 14.04 -17.53
CA GLY A 353 9.10 15.16 -16.60
C GLY A 353 10.28 15.01 -15.62
N ILE A 354 10.49 16.03 -14.79
CA ILE A 354 11.53 16.03 -13.74
C ILE A 354 11.04 16.66 -12.43
N THR A 355 11.42 16.05 -11.30
CA THR A 355 11.29 16.66 -9.96
C THR A 355 12.67 16.99 -9.41
N VAL A 356 12.83 18.21 -8.92
CA VAL A 356 14.10 18.78 -8.46
C VAL A 356 14.01 19.10 -6.96
N LEU A 357 14.93 18.52 -6.18
CA LEU A 357 15.14 18.81 -4.76
C LEU A 357 16.42 19.63 -4.61
N LEU A 358 16.31 20.84 -4.07
CA LEU A 358 17.39 21.82 -3.93
C LEU A 358 17.53 22.20 -2.45
N GLY A 359 18.64 21.85 -1.81
CA GLY A 359 18.91 22.17 -0.40
C GLY A 359 17.89 21.60 0.61
N SER A 360 17.01 20.70 0.17
CA SER A 360 15.85 20.25 0.93
C SER A 360 16.22 19.21 1.99
N THR A 361 15.34 18.99 2.97
CA THR A 361 15.52 17.98 4.03
C THR A 361 14.39 16.96 4.06
N MET A 362 14.71 15.68 3.96
CA MET A 362 13.80 14.55 4.12
C MET A 362 14.03 13.84 5.46
N VAL A 363 12.99 13.78 6.30
CA VAL A 363 13.05 13.25 7.67
C VAL A 363 12.17 12.01 7.78
N GLY A 364 12.78 10.85 7.97
CA GLY A 364 12.06 9.62 8.30
C GLY A 364 11.51 9.70 9.72
N MET A 365 10.20 9.87 9.87
CA MET A 365 9.55 10.04 11.17
C MET A 365 9.53 8.73 11.96
N PRO A 366 9.49 8.74 13.31
CA PRO A 366 9.55 7.51 14.14
C PRO A 366 8.53 6.41 13.82
N GLN A 367 7.44 6.74 13.11
CA GLN A 367 6.38 5.84 12.66
C GLN A 367 6.68 5.17 11.30
N MET A 368 7.63 5.70 10.50
CA MET A 368 8.04 5.18 9.20
C MET A 368 8.47 3.72 9.34
N THR A 369 7.85 2.83 8.55
CA THR A 369 7.88 1.39 8.81
C THR A 369 9.17 0.72 8.34
N SER A 370 9.65 1.04 7.15
CA SER A 370 11.03 0.75 6.73
C SER A 370 12.03 1.83 7.19
N THR A 371 13.33 1.54 7.07
CA THR A 371 14.40 2.55 7.06
C THR A 371 14.94 2.82 5.65
N ASP A 372 14.53 2.02 4.66
CA ASP A 372 14.76 2.25 3.23
C ASP A 372 13.71 3.21 2.66
N LEU A 373 14.15 4.29 2.00
CA LEU A 373 13.31 5.28 1.34
C LEU A 373 13.34 5.13 -0.19
N TYR A 374 12.19 4.91 -0.81
CA TYR A 374 12.05 4.82 -2.26
C TYR A 374 11.42 6.11 -2.78
N LEU A 375 12.18 6.94 -3.51
CA LEU A 375 11.73 8.28 -3.93
C LEU A 375 10.48 8.22 -4.84
N ALA A 376 10.36 7.16 -5.64
CA ALA A 376 9.15 6.76 -6.35
C ALA A 376 8.88 5.26 -6.17
N LYS A 377 7.62 4.82 -6.33
CA LYS A 377 7.30 3.39 -6.47
C LYS A 377 7.77 2.86 -7.82
N GLN A 378 7.50 3.64 -8.87
CA GLN A 378 7.93 3.41 -10.25
C GLN A 378 7.92 4.74 -11.00
N SER A 379 8.72 4.87 -12.05
CA SER A 379 8.58 5.95 -13.03
C SER A 379 7.23 5.86 -13.77
N ASN A 380 6.78 6.98 -14.31
CA ASN A 380 5.42 7.13 -14.81
C ASN A 380 5.28 6.62 -16.25
N ALA A 381 4.11 6.05 -16.55
CA ALA A 381 3.85 5.10 -17.64
C ALA A 381 4.45 3.70 -17.42
N ILE A 382 3.81 2.69 -18.00
CA ILE A 382 4.07 1.28 -17.71
C ILE A 382 5.01 0.71 -18.79
N GLY A 383 6.09 0.07 -18.37
CA GLY A 383 7.07 -0.54 -19.28
C GLY A 383 8.03 0.46 -19.95
N PRO A 384 8.65 0.08 -21.08
CA PRO A 384 9.95 0.60 -21.51
C PRO A 384 9.95 2.00 -22.15
N GLN A 385 8.91 2.81 -21.92
CA GLN A 385 8.78 4.20 -22.39
C GLN A 385 8.67 5.23 -21.25
N ALA A 386 8.74 4.79 -19.99
CA ALA A 386 8.82 5.67 -18.82
C ALA A 386 10.14 6.45 -18.78
N ASN A 387 10.06 7.76 -18.61
CA ASN A 387 11.18 8.70 -18.64
C ASN A 387 11.09 9.80 -17.55
N ALA A 388 10.35 9.55 -16.47
CA ALA A 388 10.34 10.43 -15.30
C ALA A 388 11.73 10.43 -14.62
N LEU A 389 12.26 11.63 -14.30
CA LEU A 389 13.56 11.81 -13.68
C LEU A 389 13.48 12.55 -12.33
N PHE A 390 14.56 12.43 -11.56
CA PHE A 390 14.82 13.22 -10.37
C PHE A 390 16.14 13.99 -10.54
N ALA A 391 16.22 15.19 -9.96
CA ALA A 391 17.47 15.86 -9.64
C ALA A 391 17.50 16.14 -8.13
N VAL A 392 18.60 15.76 -7.47
CA VAL A 392 18.72 15.86 -6.02
C VAL A 392 20.05 16.54 -5.70
N VAL A 393 20.00 17.78 -5.25
CA VAL A 393 21.16 18.66 -5.08
C VAL A 393 21.16 19.25 -3.66
N ASP A 394 22.31 19.17 -2.97
CA ASP A 394 22.53 19.65 -1.59
C ASP A 394 21.50 19.12 -0.57
N THR A 395 20.83 18.01 -0.87
CA THR A 395 19.68 17.52 -0.12
C THR A 395 20.11 16.60 1.02
N ARG A 396 19.47 16.74 2.18
CA ARG A 396 19.75 15.98 3.40
C ARG A 396 18.67 14.97 3.72
N PHE A 397 19.06 13.74 3.99
CA PHE A 397 18.20 12.66 4.46
C PHE A 397 18.54 12.37 5.94
N THR A 398 17.55 12.27 6.83
CA THR A 398 17.81 11.96 8.26
C THR A 398 16.60 11.31 8.96
N GLY A 399 16.68 11.14 10.28
CA GLY A 399 15.69 10.42 11.08
C GLY A 399 15.82 8.91 10.92
N ARG A 400 14.74 8.25 10.50
CA ARG A 400 14.74 6.80 10.19
C ARG A 400 15.29 6.44 8.80
N VAL A 401 15.68 7.39 7.96
CA VAL A 401 16.23 7.07 6.63
C VAL A 401 17.67 6.58 6.76
N GLU A 402 17.89 5.29 6.45
CA GLU A 402 19.21 4.62 6.47
C GLU A 402 19.71 4.29 5.05
N SER A 403 18.81 4.14 4.07
CA SER A 403 19.12 3.98 2.64
C SER A 403 18.15 4.80 1.77
N VAL A 404 18.53 5.07 0.51
CA VAL A 404 17.68 5.78 -0.45
C VAL A 404 17.80 5.12 -1.83
N GLU A 405 16.65 4.83 -2.43
CA GLU A 405 16.47 4.20 -3.74
C GLU A 405 15.65 5.11 -4.67
N TRP A 406 15.90 5.05 -5.99
CA TRP A 406 15.13 5.82 -6.97
C TRP A 406 13.70 5.28 -7.16
N GLU A 407 13.59 3.97 -7.40
CA GLU A 407 12.37 3.23 -7.77
C GLU A 407 12.43 1.84 -7.13
N ASN A 408 11.29 1.21 -6.84
CA ASN A 408 11.26 -0.16 -6.26
C ASN A 408 11.92 -1.21 -7.18
N VAL A 409 11.88 -0.94 -8.49
CA VAL A 409 12.66 -1.65 -9.51
C VAL A 409 13.46 -0.60 -10.27
N VAL A 410 14.72 -0.43 -9.91
CA VAL A 410 15.61 0.56 -10.53
C VAL A 410 15.85 0.18 -12.00
N ARG A 411 15.57 1.11 -12.92
CA ARG A 411 15.70 0.91 -14.36
C ARG A 411 17.13 1.18 -14.82
N GLU A 412 17.79 0.20 -15.45
CA GLU A 412 19.17 0.34 -15.90
C GLU A 412 19.39 1.46 -16.94
N ASP A 413 18.36 1.89 -17.67
CA ASP A 413 18.42 3.01 -18.63
C ASP A 413 18.08 4.39 -18.04
N ALA A 414 17.63 4.46 -16.79
CA ALA A 414 17.36 5.73 -16.10
C ALA A 414 18.63 6.49 -15.73
N ARG A 415 18.58 7.83 -15.76
CA ARG A 415 19.72 8.72 -15.46
C ARG A 415 19.23 9.91 -14.64
N HIS A 416 19.13 9.70 -13.33
CA HIS A 416 18.79 10.72 -12.34
C HIS A 416 20.03 11.55 -11.99
N PHE A 417 19.85 12.79 -11.53
CA PHE A 417 20.95 13.72 -11.29
C PHE A 417 21.23 13.90 -9.79
N VAL A 418 22.51 13.89 -9.40
CA VAL A 418 22.93 14.03 -7.99
C VAL A 418 24.09 15.01 -7.82
N SER A 419 24.06 15.79 -6.73
CA SER A 419 25.21 16.57 -6.25
C SER A 419 25.14 16.83 -4.74
N ASN A 420 26.25 16.64 -4.03
CA ASN A 420 26.45 17.03 -2.61
C ASN A 420 25.37 16.56 -1.60
N ASN A 421 24.71 15.42 -1.84
CA ASN A 421 23.66 14.91 -0.95
C ASN A 421 24.24 14.20 0.28
N THR A 422 23.52 14.26 1.40
CA THR A 422 23.96 13.69 2.69
C THR A 422 22.88 12.86 3.38
N ILE A 423 23.31 11.90 4.21
CA ILE A 423 22.44 11.01 4.99
C ILE A 423 22.85 10.92 6.47
N GLY A 424 21.85 10.80 7.33
CA GLY A 424 21.95 10.67 8.78
C GLY A 424 22.26 11.99 9.52
N ASP A 425 22.12 11.96 10.84
CA ASP A 425 22.35 13.15 11.67
C ASP A 425 23.80 13.66 11.63
N ALA A 426 24.76 12.79 11.30
CA ALA A 426 26.17 13.14 11.11
C ALA A 426 26.50 13.70 9.71
N GLY A 427 25.58 13.69 8.74
CA GLY A 427 25.79 14.23 7.40
C GLY A 427 26.82 13.46 6.57
N ALA A 428 26.75 12.13 6.55
CA ALA A 428 27.61 11.31 5.70
C ALA A 428 27.24 11.49 4.21
N PRO A 429 28.16 11.43 3.24
CA PRO A 429 27.82 11.49 1.82
C PRO A 429 26.88 10.35 1.41
N LEU A 430 25.82 10.67 0.65
CA LEU A 430 24.83 9.69 0.19
C LEU A 430 25.13 9.19 -1.23
N VAL A 431 24.94 7.88 -1.43
CA VAL A 431 24.77 7.26 -2.75
C VAL A 431 23.34 6.75 -2.84
N ILE A 432 22.60 7.18 -3.86
CA ILE A 432 21.23 6.72 -4.14
C ILE A 432 21.30 5.53 -5.11
N SER A 433 20.54 4.48 -4.84
CA SER A 433 20.56 3.19 -5.54
C SER A 433 21.98 2.60 -5.72
N PRO A 434 22.68 2.27 -4.62
CA PRO A 434 24.07 1.81 -4.65
C PRO A 434 24.31 0.46 -5.34
N SER A 435 23.26 -0.32 -5.65
CA SER A 435 23.38 -1.50 -6.52
C SER A 435 23.53 -1.14 -8.01
N GLU A 436 22.86 -0.05 -8.44
CA GLU A 436 22.80 0.41 -9.83
C GLU A 436 23.37 1.83 -9.99
N PRO A 437 24.63 2.09 -9.57
CA PRO A 437 25.19 3.44 -9.46
C PRO A 437 25.28 4.20 -10.80
N GLN A 438 25.22 3.51 -11.95
CA GLN A 438 25.11 4.11 -13.28
C GLN A 438 23.84 4.94 -13.49
N THR A 439 22.81 4.75 -12.64
CA THR A 439 21.58 5.55 -12.67
C THR A 439 21.71 6.91 -11.98
N SER A 440 22.76 7.10 -11.17
CA SER A 440 23.03 8.32 -10.37
C SER A 440 24.10 9.19 -11.01
N VAL A 441 23.73 9.97 -12.03
CA VAL A 441 24.62 10.86 -12.78
C VAL A 441 25.06 12.03 -11.89
N SER A 442 26.35 12.08 -11.56
CA SER A 442 26.94 13.14 -10.75
C SER A 442 27.12 14.44 -11.56
N LEU A 443 26.53 15.54 -11.09
CA LEU A 443 26.61 16.85 -11.74
C LEU A 443 27.92 17.58 -11.38
N ALA A 444 28.57 18.19 -12.37
CA ALA A 444 29.74 19.05 -12.18
C ALA A 444 29.87 20.09 -13.32
N GLY A 445 30.48 21.24 -13.02
CA GLY A 445 30.68 22.33 -13.99
C GLY A 445 29.37 22.75 -14.67
N GLY A 446 29.40 22.93 -15.99
CA GLY A 446 28.22 23.35 -16.78
C GLY A 446 26.98 22.47 -16.67
N ALA A 447 27.11 21.21 -16.23
CA ALA A 447 25.96 20.36 -15.91
C ALA A 447 25.35 20.66 -14.53
N LEU A 448 26.16 21.13 -13.57
CA LEU A 448 25.69 21.63 -12.28
C LEU A 448 25.13 23.05 -12.40
N ASP A 449 25.73 23.91 -13.23
CA ASP A 449 25.30 25.29 -13.48
C ASP A 449 23.84 25.39 -13.97
N ALA A 450 23.30 24.32 -14.59
CA ALA A 450 21.89 24.20 -14.97
C ALA A 450 20.90 24.16 -13.78
N PHE A 451 21.41 23.87 -12.57
CA PHE A 451 20.66 23.76 -11.30
C PHE A 451 21.20 24.68 -10.20
N LYS A 452 22.49 24.99 -10.18
CA LYS A 452 23.16 25.78 -9.14
C LYS A 452 24.42 26.47 -9.68
N VAL A 453 24.48 27.80 -9.54
CA VAL A 453 25.63 28.62 -9.95
C VAL A 453 26.28 29.21 -8.69
N GLY A 454 27.50 28.74 -8.38
CA GLY A 454 28.14 29.05 -7.11
C GLY A 454 27.36 28.46 -5.93
N ASP A 455 26.82 29.33 -5.06
CA ASP A 455 25.99 28.94 -3.92
C ASP A 455 24.48 29.05 -4.19
N GLU A 456 24.04 29.70 -5.28
CA GLU A 456 22.63 30.00 -5.56
C GLU A 456 22.01 29.03 -6.58
N TYR A 457 20.79 28.57 -6.33
CA TYR A 457 20.08 27.64 -7.23
C TYR A 457 19.44 28.37 -8.43
N ASN A 458 19.67 27.84 -9.63
CA ASN A 458 19.25 28.37 -10.93
C ASN A 458 17.78 28.01 -11.26
N VAL A 459 16.85 28.51 -10.45
CA VAL A 459 15.40 28.24 -10.59
C VAL A 459 14.86 28.78 -11.91
N TYR A 460 15.37 29.91 -12.40
CA TYR A 460 14.91 30.49 -13.66
C TYR A 460 15.13 29.55 -14.85
N ASN A 461 16.31 28.93 -14.99
CA ASN A 461 16.59 27.99 -16.07
C ASN A 461 15.63 26.78 -16.07
N LEU A 462 15.29 26.28 -14.88
CA LEU A 462 14.38 25.15 -14.68
C LEU A 462 12.93 25.50 -15.08
N LEU A 463 12.45 26.69 -14.69
CA LEU A 463 11.02 27.01 -14.73
C LEU A 463 10.57 27.97 -15.83
N LYS A 464 11.48 28.74 -16.47
CA LYS A 464 11.10 29.80 -17.42
C LYS A 464 10.19 29.34 -18.57
N GLY A 465 10.31 28.08 -19.00
CA GLY A 465 9.60 27.55 -20.17
C GLY A 465 9.80 28.42 -21.41
N ASP A 466 8.75 28.51 -22.24
CA ASP A 466 8.70 29.39 -23.41
C ASP A 466 8.08 30.77 -23.12
N ASP A 467 7.49 30.97 -21.92
CA ASP A 467 6.78 32.20 -21.51
C ASP A 467 7.61 33.13 -20.59
N GLY A 468 8.79 32.69 -20.16
CA GLY A 468 9.71 33.48 -19.33
C GLY A 468 9.33 33.53 -17.85
N TRP A 469 8.55 32.57 -17.35
CA TRP A 469 8.06 32.57 -15.96
C TRP A 469 9.19 32.51 -14.92
N ASP A 470 9.35 33.60 -14.18
CA ASP A 470 10.32 33.74 -13.10
C ASP A 470 9.60 33.96 -11.76
N PRO A 471 9.23 32.88 -11.02
CA PRO A 471 8.59 33.01 -9.72
C PRO A 471 9.57 33.42 -8.61
N LYS A 472 10.89 33.41 -8.86
CA LYS A 472 11.92 33.78 -7.89
C LYS A 472 12.37 35.24 -8.04
N GLY A 473 12.08 35.87 -9.17
CA GLY A 473 12.61 37.20 -9.53
C GLY A 473 14.13 37.19 -9.73
N GLN A 474 14.68 36.05 -10.14
CA GLN A 474 16.11 35.78 -10.25
C GLN A 474 16.76 36.39 -11.51
N TYR A 475 16.04 36.49 -12.63
CA TYR A 475 16.64 36.78 -13.92
C TYR A 475 17.14 38.23 -14.07
N ASP A 476 18.45 38.37 -14.28
CA ASP A 476 19.10 39.61 -14.71
C ASP A 476 20.19 39.36 -15.77
N ALA A 477 20.92 40.41 -16.15
CA ALA A 477 22.00 40.33 -17.14
C ALA A 477 23.24 39.52 -16.70
N GLN A 478 23.31 39.04 -15.45
CA GLN A 478 24.32 38.12 -14.95
C GLN A 478 23.86 36.66 -15.05
N TRP A 479 22.55 36.42 -15.00
CA TRP A 479 21.92 35.11 -15.17
C TRP A 479 21.74 34.65 -16.62
N GLU A 480 21.71 35.58 -17.59
CA GLU A 480 21.62 35.28 -19.04
C GLU A 480 22.49 34.10 -19.53
N PRO A 481 23.78 33.94 -19.16
CA PRO A 481 24.61 32.80 -19.61
C PRO A 481 24.15 31.44 -19.08
N TYR A 482 23.36 31.43 -18.01
CA TYR A 482 22.88 30.25 -17.30
C TYR A 482 21.39 29.97 -17.54
N ALA A 483 20.70 30.88 -18.24
CA ALA A 483 19.24 30.88 -18.42
C ALA A 483 18.74 29.84 -19.44
N ASN A 484 19.59 29.23 -20.26
CA ASN A 484 19.20 28.20 -21.25
C ASN A 484 20.18 27.01 -21.28
N LEU A 485 20.40 26.38 -20.12
CA LEU A 485 21.25 25.19 -19.97
C LEU A 485 20.39 23.91 -19.87
N PRO A 486 20.83 22.77 -20.44
CA PRO A 486 20.08 21.52 -20.39
C PRO A 486 20.00 20.99 -18.96
N TYR A 487 18.81 21.07 -18.34
CA TYR A 487 18.54 20.53 -17.00
C TYR A 487 17.90 19.14 -17.03
N ARG A 488 17.46 18.68 -18.20
CA ARG A 488 16.87 17.34 -18.38
C ARG A 488 17.37 16.75 -19.69
N PHE A 489 17.58 15.43 -19.73
CA PHE A 489 17.83 14.70 -20.96
C PHE A 489 17.16 13.34 -20.91
N VAL A 490 16.42 12.99 -21.96
CA VAL A 490 15.76 11.67 -22.12
C VAL A 490 15.95 11.17 -23.55
N VAL A 491 15.85 9.85 -23.75
CA VAL A 491 15.87 9.22 -25.08
C VAL A 491 14.48 8.67 -25.39
N GLY A 492 13.78 9.32 -26.33
CA GLY A 492 12.57 8.76 -26.91
C GLY A 492 12.91 7.52 -27.74
N ALA A 493 12.22 6.40 -27.54
CA ALA A 493 12.58 5.13 -28.16
C ALA A 493 11.39 4.41 -28.79
N THR A 494 11.58 3.95 -30.03
CA THR A 494 10.67 3.06 -30.76
C THR A 494 11.42 1.82 -31.23
N GLY A 495 10.72 0.69 -31.36
CA GLY A 495 11.35 -0.56 -31.78
C GLY A 495 12.33 -1.17 -30.78
N LYS A 496 12.21 -0.86 -29.47
CA LYS A 496 13.11 -1.36 -28.41
C LYS A 496 13.26 -2.90 -28.42
N THR A 497 12.26 -3.66 -28.86
CA THR A 497 12.38 -5.10 -29.12
C THR A 497 12.63 -5.35 -30.61
N MET A 498 13.81 -5.89 -30.95
CA MET A 498 14.24 -6.19 -32.31
C MET A 498 14.23 -7.69 -32.58
N TYR A 499 13.56 -8.11 -33.65
CA TYR A 499 13.49 -9.51 -34.09
C TYR A 499 14.62 -9.81 -35.08
N SER A 500 15.78 -10.27 -34.57
CA SER A 500 17.04 -10.36 -35.34
C SER A 500 17.03 -11.27 -36.58
N ALA A 501 16.04 -12.16 -36.71
CA ALA A 501 15.81 -12.96 -37.93
C ALA A 501 15.04 -12.22 -39.05
N GLN A 502 14.46 -11.07 -38.74
CA GLN A 502 13.60 -10.30 -39.65
C GLN A 502 14.36 -9.10 -40.26
N THR A 503 13.77 -8.51 -41.29
CA THR A 503 14.33 -7.36 -42.01
C THR A 503 13.32 -6.22 -42.10
N GLY A 504 13.80 -4.98 -41.99
CA GLY A 504 12.93 -3.80 -41.95
C GLY A 504 12.47 -3.47 -40.53
N ASP A 505 11.30 -2.86 -40.40
CA ASP A 505 10.85 -2.17 -39.19
C ASP A 505 10.72 -3.05 -37.94
N THR A 506 10.52 -4.36 -38.07
CA THR A 506 10.51 -5.32 -36.95
C THR A 506 11.90 -5.67 -36.40
N ASN A 507 12.95 -5.30 -37.12
CA ASN A 507 14.35 -5.40 -36.68
C ASN A 507 15.02 -4.00 -36.72
N ARG A 508 14.27 -2.94 -36.39
CA ARG A 508 14.79 -1.58 -36.33
C ARG A 508 14.33 -0.85 -35.06
N ALA A 509 15.29 -0.46 -34.23
CA ALA A 509 15.07 0.55 -33.19
C ALA A 509 15.37 1.95 -33.74
N VAL A 510 14.63 2.96 -33.30
CA VAL A 510 14.93 4.38 -33.56
C VAL A 510 14.86 5.13 -32.24
N LEU A 511 15.97 5.80 -31.93
CA LEU A 511 16.23 6.51 -30.69
C LEU A 511 16.40 8.01 -30.98
N THR A 512 15.68 8.85 -30.25
CA THR A 512 15.62 10.31 -30.46
C THR A 512 16.09 11.03 -29.20
N PRO A 513 17.16 11.85 -29.27
CA PRO A 513 17.58 12.66 -28.13
C PRO A 513 16.57 13.77 -27.87
N ALA A 514 16.21 13.98 -26.60
CA ALA A 514 15.28 15.05 -26.19
C ALA A 514 15.79 15.75 -24.91
N PRO A 515 16.76 16.67 -25.03
CA PRO A 515 17.10 17.60 -23.94
C PRO A 515 15.94 18.57 -23.65
N ALA A 516 15.94 19.13 -22.44
CA ALA A 516 15.16 20.33 -22.12
C ALA A 516 16.06 21.37 -21.43
N PRO A 517 16.09 22.62 -21.92
CA PRO A 517 15.44 23.14 -23.14
C PRO A 517 15.97 22.46 -24.43
N ILE A 518 15.11 22.30 -25.46
CA ILE A 518 15.46 21.52 -26.66
C ILE A 518 16.51 22.22 -27.55
N ASP A 519 16.62 23.54 -27.46
CA ASP A 519 17.55 24.40 -28.19
C ASP A 519 18.84 24.72 -27.41
N SER A 520 18.97 24.22 -26.18
CA SER A 520 20.14 24.43 -25.31
C SER A 520 21.40 23.67 -25.77
N VAL A 521 21.28 22.80 -26.79
CA VAL A 521 22.36 21.97 -27.33
C VAL A 521 22.16 21.79 -28.85
N ASP A 522 23.24 21.76 -29.62
CA ASP A 522 23.19 21.22 -30.99
C ASP A 522 23.04 19.69 -30.93
N LEU A 523 21.93 19.16 -31.44
CA LEU A 523 21.68 17.71 -31.43
C LEU A 523 22.66 16.93 -32.33
N GLY A 524 23.36 17.59 -33.26
CA GLY A 524 24.44 17.00 -34.05
C GLY A 524 25.68 16.61 -33.22
N ASP A 525 25.88 17.25 -32.06
CA ASP A 525 27.00 16.96 -31.12
C ASP A 525 26.68 15.85 -30.11
N VAL A 526 25.50 15.21 -30.19
CA VAL A 526 25.12 14.09 -29.31
C VAL A 526 25.98 12.85 -29.59
N VAL A 527 26.76 12.44 -28.60
CA VAL A 527 27.60 11.24 -28.68
C VAL A 527 26.79 10.01 -28.26
N TRP A 528 26.79 8.99 -29.11
CA TRP A 528 26.14 7.71 -28.85
C TRP A 528 27.14 6.58 -28.58
N ASP A 529 26.87 5.78 -27.55
CA ASP A 529 27.55 4.53 -27.24
C ASP A 529 26.55 3.35 -27.27
N TYR A 530 26.95 2.23 -27.88
CA TYR A 530 26.15 1.01 -28.04
C TYR A 530 27.03 -0.18 -28.48
N ASP A 531 26.59 -1.41 -28.24
CA ASP A 531 27.31 -2.61 -28.67
C ASP A 531 27.25 -2.80 -30.20
N ALA A 532 28.30 -2.35 -30.90
CA ALA A 532 28.48 -2.52 -32.34
C ALA A 532 28.81 -3.97 -32.78
N GLY A 533 29.05 -4.89 -31.85
CA GLY A 533 29.09 -6.33 -32.09
C GLY A 533 27.69 -6.95 -32.23
N LEU A 534 26.70 -6.41 -31.50
CA LEU A 534 25.30 -6.83 -31.53
C LEU A 534 24.44 -6.04 -32.53
N LEU A 535 24.75 -4.77 -32.76
CA LEU A 535 23.92 -3.81 -33.48
C LEU A 535 24.68 -3.16 -34.65
N ASP A 536 23.99 -2.82 -35.73
CA ASP A 536 24.48 -1.88 -36.76
C ASP A 536 23.72 -0.56 -36.61
N GLY A 537 24.44 0.53 -36.35
CA GLY A 537 23.87 1.86 -36.08
C GLY A 537 24.16 2.92 -37.14
N THR A 538 23.30 3.92 -37.23
CA THR A 538 23.48 5.12 -38.06
C THR A 538 22.85 6.32 -37.36
N VAL A 539 23.65 7.38 -37.17
CA VAL A 539 23.21 8.65 -36.58
C VAL A 539 22.85 9.65 -37.69
N ASP A 540 21.71 10.32 -37.56
CA ASP A 540 21.37 11.50 -38.37
C ASP A 540 22.01 12.76 -37.76
N ALA A 541 23.00 13.32 -38.45
CA ALA A 541 23.72 14.52 -38.05
C ALA A 541 22.86 15.80 -38.01
N THR A 542 21.58 15.75 -38.41
CA THR A 542 20.64 16.88 -38.36
C THR A 542 19.76 16.85 -37.10
N THR A 543 19.48 15.66 -36.56
CA THR A 543 18.53 15.45 -35.45
C THR A 543 19.16 14.80 -34.22
N GLY A 544 20.42 14.35 -34.32
CA GLY A 544 21.07 13.51 -33.31
C GLY A 544 20.47 12.12 -33.18
N GLY A 545 19.46 11.77 -33.98
CA GLY A 545 18.72 10.50 -33.86
C GLY A 545 19.55 9.30 -34.29
N LEU A 546 19.55 8.24 -33.47
CA LEU A 546 20.24 6.99 -33.75
C LEU A 546 19.24 5.92 -34.21
N THR A 547 19.42 5.42 -35.43
CA THR A 547 18.75 4.22 -35.95
C THR A 547 19.64 3.00 -35.75
N LEU A 548 19.09 1.91 -35.21
CA LEU A 548 19.80 0.65 -34.95
C LEU A 548 19.06 -0.53 -35.58
N THR A 549 19.81 -1.50 -36.11
CA THR A 549 19.32 -2.80 -36.57
C THR A 549 20.08 -3.89 -35.83
N ALA A 550 19.41 -4.95 -35.35
CA ALA A 550 20.09 -6.04 -34.66
C ALA A 550 20.66 -7.09 -35.63
N LYS A 551 21.90 -7.49 -35.37
CA LYS A 551 22.58 -8.60 -36.05
C LYS A 551 21.94 -9.93 -35.62
N PRO A 552 21.97 -10.98 -36.46
CA PRO A 552 21.33 -12.28 -36.14
C PRO A 552 21.80 -12.85 -34.79
N ASN A 553 20.91 -12.84 -33.80
CA ASN A 553 21.19 -13.38 -32.48
C ASN A 553 20.96 -14.90 -32.52
N ASN A 554 22.05 -15.65 -32.52
CA ASN A 554 22.06 -17.12 -32.59
C ASN A 554 22.39 -17.77 -31.22
N THR A 555 22.25 -17.06 -30.10
CA THR A 555 22.56 -17.62 -28.77
C THR A 555 21.49 -18.57 -28.24
N GLY A 556 20.26 -18.45 -28.74
CA GLY A 556 19.10 -19.15 -28.19
C GLY A 556 18.48 -18.47 -26.95
N ALA A 557 18.87 -17.23 -26.64
CA ALA A 557 18.31 -16.42 -25.56
C ALA A 557 18.07 -14.97 -26.03
N ILE A 558 17.22 -14.19 -25.32
CA ILE A 558 17.17 -12.73 -25.53
C ILE A 558 18.48 -12.11 -25.04
N ILE A 559 19.03 -11.18 -25.81
CA ILE A 559 20.14 -10.33 -25.35
C ILE A 559 19.57 -8.94 -25.05
N GLU A 560 19.73 -8.48 -23.81
CA GLU A 560 19.49 -7.09 -23.45
C GLU A 560 20.77 -6.27 -23.58
N THR A 561 20.66 -5.03 -24.04
CA THR A 561 21.78 -4.10 -24.20
C THR A 561 21.28 -2.66 -24.13
N ILE A 562 22.10 -1.71 -23.70
CA ILE A 562 21.72 -0.30 -23.55
C ILE A 562 22.44 0.53 -24.61
N ALA A 563 21.70 1.37 -25.33
CA ALA A 563 22.28 2.48 -26.07
C ALA A 563 22.23 3.74 -25.20
N THR A 564 23.36 4.43 -25.03
CA THR A 564 23.46 5.65 -24.21
C THR A 564 23.80 6.84 -25.09
N ALA A 565 23.02 7.91 -24.99
CA ALA A 565 23.33 9.22 -25.54
C ALA A 565 24.00 10.10 -24.48
N THR A 566 24.93 10.96 -24.89
CA THR A 566 25.61 11.94 -24.02
C THR A 566 25.65 13.30 -24.69
N LEU A 567 25.24 14.34 -23.95
CA LEU A 567 25.33 15.75 -24.35
C LEU A 567 26.76 16.30 -24.13
N PRO A 568 27.18 17.37 -24.81
CA PRO A 568 28.47 18.04 -24.57
C PRO A 568 28.70 18.52 -23.12
N SER A 569 27.63 18.70 -22.33
CA SER A 569 27.71 18.99 -20.89
C SER A 569 28.12 17.80 -20.01
N GLY A 570 28.15 16.59 -20.56
CA GLY A 570 28.37 15.33 -19.82
C GLY A 570 27.07 14.69 -19.28
N ILE A 571 25.92 15.34 -19.44
CA ILE A 571 24.61 14.78 -19.11
C ILE A 571 24.29 13.64 -20.09
N SER A 572 23.89 12.48 -19.58
CA SER A 572 23.60 11.28 -20.39
C SER A 572 22.19 10.74 -20.17
N ALA A 573 21.65 10.04 -21.16
CA ALA A 573 20.36 9.34 -21.11
C ALA A 573 20.45 7.98 -21.82
N GLY A 574 19.84 6.93 -21.26
CA GLY A 574 19.88 5.57 -21.80
C GLY A 574 18.60 5.14 -22.51
N ALA A 575 18.69 4.05 -23.26
CA ALA A 575 17.54 3.25 -23.70
C ALA A 575 17.91 1.75 -23.75
N THR A 576 17.24 0.92 -22.96
CA THR A 576 17.39 -0.55 -23.02
C THR A 576 16.73 -1.13 -24.27
N LEU A 577 17.41 -2.06 -24.93
CA LEU A 577 17.05 -2.74 -26.16
C LEU A 577 17.05 -4.26 -25.96
N ARG A 578 16.05 -4.94 -26.52
CA ARG A 578 15.83 -6.40 -26.43
C ARG A 578 16.02 -7.06 -27.79
N ILE A 579 17.10 -7.79 -27.98
CA ILE A 579 17.38 -8.52 -29.22
C ILE A 579 16.85 -9.95 -29.09
N ARG A 580 15.67 -10.21 -29.66
CA ARG A 580 15.09 -11.56 -29.74
C ARG A 580 15.97 -12.45 -30.64
N PRO A 581 16.25 -13.71 -30.25
CA PRO A 581 17.06 -14.63 -31.05
C PRO A 581 16.35 -15.05 -32.34
N VAL A 582 17.10 -15.70 -33.23
CA VAL A 582 16.57 -16.34 -34.43
C VAL A 582 15.64 -17.49 -34.01
N PRO A 583 14.35 -17.51 -34.41
CA PRO A 583 13.43 -18.58 -34.06
C PRO A 583 13.87 -19.94 -34.63
N VAL A 584 13.52 -21.00 -33.92
CA VAL A 584 13.83 -22.39 -34.30
C VAL A 584 12.56 -23.21 -34.52
N ASP A 585 12.71 -24.34 -35.21
CA ASP A 585 11.63 -25.33 -35.37
C ASP A 585 11.17 -25.87 -33.99
N ALA A 586 9.91 -26.31 -33.93
CA ALA A 586 9.34 -26.88 -32.71
C ALA A 586 10.02 -28.22 -32.33
N PRO A 587 10.20 -28.52 -31.01
CA PRO A 587 10.89 -29.73 -30.59
C PRO A 587 10.22 -31.02 -31.06
N VAL A 588 11.05 -32.03 -31.35
CA VAL A 588 10.59 -33.41 -31.58
C VAL A 588 10.74 -34.22 -30.28
N VAL A 589 9.62 -34.50 -29.62
CA VAL A 589 9.57 -35.34 -28.41
C VAL A 589 9.86 -36.80 -28.76
N SER A 590 10.71 -37.43 -27.94
CA SER A 590 11.10 -38.84 -28.05
C SER A 590 11.31 -39.47 -26.66
N ALA A 591 11.57 -40.79 -26.62
CA ALA A 591 11.87 -41.56 -25.40
C ALA A 591 10.90 -41.35 -24.21
N THR A 592 9.60 -41.19 -24.49
CA THR A 592 8.58 -40.87 -23.49
C THR A 592 8.27 -42.04 -22.53
N SER A 593 8.13 -41.74 -21.23
CA SER A 593 7.60 -42.66 -20.21
C SER A 593 7.08 -41.91 -18.99
N ILE A 594 6.12 -42.50 -18.25
CA ILE A 594 5.77 -42.07 -16.88
C ILE A 594 6.12 -43.20 -15.93
N THR A 595 6.90 -42.89 -14.90
CA THR A 595 7.25 -43.81 -13.80
C THR A 595 6.48 -43.40 -12.55
N VAL A 596 5.75 -44.34 -11.96
CA VAL A 596 5.07 -44.15 -10.66
C VAL A 596 6.00 -44.66 -9.54
N SER A 597 6.17 -43.82 -8.53
CA SER A 597 7.02 -44.04 -7.35
C SER A 597 6.34 -43.47 -6.10
N GLU A 598 6.95 -43.64 -4.92
CA GLU A 598 6.37 -43.19 -3.64
C GLU A 598 6.08 -41.67 -3.65
N ASN A 599 4.78 -41.34 -3.54
CA ASN A 599 4.16 -40.02 -3.60
C ASN A 599 4.43 -39.22 -4.89
N LEU A 600 4.94 -39.83 -5.96
CA LEU A 600 5.36 -39.11 -7.17
C LEU A 600 5.20 -39.90 -8.47
N ALA A 601 4.54 -39.29 -9.46
CA ALA A 601 4.63 -39.68 -10.86
C ALA A 601 5.66 -38.79 -11.59
N SER A 602 6.72 -39.41 -12.12
CA SER A 602 7.77 -38.74 -12.89
C SER A 602 7.61 -39.03 -14.38
N LEU A 603 7.36 -37.98 -15.16
CA LEU A 603 7.38 -37.98 -16.61
C LEU A 603 8.81 -37.76 -17.12
N ALA A 604 9.28 -38.65 -17.99
CA ALA A 604 10.55 -38.51 -18.70
C ALA A 604 10.31 -38.49 -20.22
N TYR A 605 11.06 -37.64 -20.92
CA TYR A 605 11.14 -37.58 -22.38
C TYR A 605 12.48 -36.96 -22.79
N THR A 606 12.80 -37.03 -24.09
CA THR A 606 13.96 -36.34 -24.68
C THR A 606 13.52 -35.48 -25.86
N LEU A 607 14.03 -34.25 -25.91
CA LEU A 607 13.90 -33.37 -27.08
C LEU A 607 15.11 -33.56 -28.02
N ASP A 608 14.96 -33.13 -29.27
CA ASP A 608 15.94 -33.32 -30.34
C ASP A 608 17.17 -32.40 -30.25
N GLN A 609 17.07 -31.26 -29.56
CA GLN A 609 18.09 -30.22 -29.49
C GLN A 609 18.31 -29.76 -28.03
N LEU A 610 19.08 -30.57 -27.28
CA LEU A 610 19.42 -30.37 -25.85
C LEU A 610 20.21 -29.09 -25.50
N GLY A 611 20.35 -28.15 -26.44
CA GLY A 611 21.05 -26.86 -26.25
C GLY A 611 20.12 -25.66 -26.00
N TYR A 612 18.81 -25.82 -26.19
CA TYR A 612 17.80 -24.80 -25.91
C TYR A 612 17.05 -25.10 -24.61
N GLN A 613 16.57 -24.06 -23.92
CA GLN A 613 15.70 -24.25 -22.76
C GLN A 613 14.37 -24.88 -23.19
N ASP A 614 14.01 -25.97 -22.50
CA ASP A 614 12.70 -26.60 -22.64
C ASP A 614 11.65 -25.78 -21.87
N THR A 615 10.56 -25.46 -22.54
CA THR A 615 9.43 -24.66 -22.04
C THR A 615 8.10 -25.33 -22.38
N SER A 616 8.14 -26.65 -22.63
CA SER A 616 7.02 -27.46 -23.09
C SER A 616 5.90 -27.50 -22.06
N VAL A 617 4.71 -27.03 -22.43
CA VAL A 617 3.54 -27.01 -21.54
C VAL A 617 3.06 -28.44 -21.30
N ILE A 618 2.97 -28.84 -20.02
CA ILE A 618 2.56 -30.19 -19.62
C ILE A 618 1.28 -30.13 -18.78
N ASP A 619 0.24 -30.80 -19.26
CA ASP A 619 -1.04 -31.01 -18.55
C ASP A 619 -1.19 -32.46 -18.10
N TRP A 620 -1.70 -32.67 -16.89
CA TRP A 620 -1.89 -33.97 -16.26
C TRP A 620 -3.38 -34.29 -16.05
N TYR A 621 -3.74 -35.57 -16.25
CA TYR A 621 -5.11 -36.08 -16.18
C TYR A 621 -5.16 -37.45 -15.47
N ARG A 622 -6.18 -37.66 -14.64
CA ARG A 622 -6.58 -38.99 -14.14
C ARG A 622 -7.56 -39.64 -15.10
N GLU A 623 -7.16 -40.72 -15.76
CA GLU A 623 -7.96 -41.52 -16.69
C GLU A 623 -8.60 -42.73 -15.98
N THR A 624 -9.80 -43.15 -16.41
CA THR A 624 -10.47 -44.34 -15.85
C THR A 624 -9.86 -45.66 -16.35
N GLY A 625 -9.05 -45.63 -17.42
CA GLY A 625 -8.38 -46.81 -17.97
C GLY A 625 -7.08 -46.50 -18.70
N PRO A 626 -6.33 -47.54 -19.13
CA PRO A 626 -5.00 -47.39 -19.71
C PRO A 626 -4.96 -46.66 -21.07
N ASP A 627 -6.09 -46.63 -21.79
CA ASP A 627 -6.21 -46.07 -23.14
C ASP A 627 -7.39 -45.10 -23.29
N THR A 628 -8.01 -44.66 -22.19
CA THR A 628 -9.15 -43.73 -22.25
C THR A 628 -8.73 -42.29 -22.52
N THR A 629 -9.71 -41.46 -22.84
CA THR A 629 -9.60 -40.00 -23.04
C THR A 629 -10.75 -39.29 -22.33
N ASP A 630 -11.16 -39.84 -21.19
CA ASP A 630 -12.24 -39.33 -20.34
C ASP A 630 -11.71 -38.59 -19.11
N GLY A 631 -10.38 -38.50 -18.99
CA GLY A 631 -9.72 -38.15 -17.74
C GLY A 631 -9.89 -36.72 -17.25
N VAL A 632 -9.94 -36.63 -15.93
CA VAL A 632 -10.12 -35.41 -15.15
C VAL A 632 -8.81 -34.62 -15.11
N HIS A 633 -8.84 -33.36 -15.57
CA HIS A 633 -7.68 -32.45 -15.51
C HIS A 633 -7.37 -32.11 -14.03
N ILE A 634 -6.12 -32.36 -13.62
CA ILE A 634 -5.65 -32.26 -12.22
C ILE A 634 -4.51 -31.27 -12.02
N GLY A 635 -3.58 -31.18 -12.97
CA GLY A 635 -2.43 -30.27 -12.89
C GLY A 635 -2.05 -29.74 -14.26
N THR A 636 -1.57 -28.50 -14.29
CA THR A 636 -1.29 -27.75 -15.52
C THR A 636 -0.01 -26.92 -15.34
N MET A 637 0.84 -26.89 -16.36
CA MET A 637 2.01 -26.02 -16.37
C MET A 637 1.61 -24.58 -16.73
N ARG A 638 2.08 -23.59 -15.96
CA ARG A 638 1.80 -22.18 -16.21
C ARG A 638 2.97 -21.52 -16.94
N ASN A 639 2.95 -21.57 -18.27
CA ASN A 639 3.68 -20.64 -19.14
C ASN A 639 2.67 -19.72 -19.81
N ASP A 640 2.96 -18.42 -19.92
CA ASP A 640 2.11 -17.53 -20.71
C ASP A 640 2.46 -17.57 -22.21
N ALA A 641 1.60 -16.93 -23.03
CA ALA A 641 1.72 -16.97 -24.49
C ALA A 641 2.73 -15.96 -25.06
N ASP A 642 3.09 -14.92 -24.30
CA ASP A 642 3.93 -13.79 -24.73
C ASP A 642 5.41 -13.94 -24.31
N GLY A 643 5.64 -14.79 -23.29
CA GLY A 643 6.94 -15.14 -22.72
C GLY A 643 7.39 -14.23 -21.58
N TYR A 644 6.48 -13.74 -20.73
CA TYR A 644 6.85 -12.98 -19.52
C TYR A 644 7.13 -13.87 -18.31
N PHE A 645 6.36 -14.95 -18.16
CA PHE A 645 6.61 -16.04 -17.22
C PHE A 645 6.87 -17.34 -18.00
N VAL A 646 8.09 -17.87 -17.79
CA VAL A 646 8.59 -19.13 -18.34
C VAL A 646 9.11 -19.96 -17.17
N ASP A 647 8.53 -21.13 -16.98
CA ASP A 647 8.77 -22.06 -15.88
C ASP A 647 9.43 -23.36 -16.38
N ASP A 648 9.97 -24.17 -15.45
CA ASP A 648 10.49 -25.51 -15.74
C ASP A 648 9.34 -26.49 -16.06
N PRO A 649 9.44 -27.33 -17.12
CA PRO A 649 8.39 -28.25 -17.51
C PRO A 649 7.87 -29.14 -16.37
N PHE A 650 6.54 -29.12 -16.15
CA PHE A 650 5.85 -29.82 -15.05
C PHE A 650 5.87 -31.35 -15.22
N THR A 651 7.05 -31.93 -14.98
CA THR A 651 7.41 -33.34 -15.18
C THR A 651 7.24 -34.19 -13.91
N ALA A 652 7.08 -33.55 -12.75
CA ALA A 652 6.99 -34.18 -11.45
C ALA A 652 5.60 -33.93 -10.84
N TYR A 653 4.65 -34.85 -11.04
CA TYR A 653 3.30 -34.75 -10.49
C TYR A 653 3.22 -35.42 -9.10
N PRO A 654 2.97 -34.68 -8.01
CA PRO A 654 2.77 -35.26 -6.68
C PRO A 654 1.49 -36.09 -6.65
N LEU A 655 1.55 -37.28 -6.07
CA LEU A 655 0.40 -38.19 -5.97
C LEU A 655 -0.38 -37.96 -4.68
N ASP A 656 -1.71 -38.00 -4.76
CA ASP A 656 -2.57 -38.01 -3.58
C ASP A 656 -3.53 -39.22 -3.52
N LYS A 657 -4.30 -39.30 -2.42
CA LYS A 657 -5.21 -40.41 -2.14
C LYS A 657 -6.30 -40.63 -3.20
N TYR A 658 -6.61 -39.62 -4.01
CA TYR A 658 -7.60 -39.67 -5.09
C TYR A 658 -7.01 -40.05 -6.46
N ASP A 659 -5.68 -40.21 -6.59
CA ASP A 659 -5.06 -40.87 -7.75
C ASP A 659 -5.20 -42.40 -7.69
N VAL A 660 -5.30 -42.96 -6.48
CA VAL A 660 -5.38 -44.42 -6.28
C VAL A 660 -6.53 -45.01 -7.09
N GLY A 661 -6.22 -46.06 -7.87
CA GLY A 661 -7.14 -46.72 -8.80
C GLY A 661 -7.13 -46.16 -10.22
N HIS A 662 -6.62 -44.93 -10.44
CA HIS A 662 -6.61 -44.27 -11.76
C HIS A 662 -5.31 -44.49 -12.52
N TYR A 663 -5.38 -44.38 -13.85
CA TYR A 663 -4.21 -44.24 -14.71
C TYR A 663 -3.90 -42.76 -14.86
N LEU A 664 -2.62 -42.39 -15.03
CA LEU A 664 -2.24 -41.01 -15.28
C LEU A 664 -1.86 -40.82 -16.75
N ARG A 665 -2.39 -39.75 -17.34
CA ARG A 665 -2.01 -39.23 -18.66
C ARG A 665 -1.34 -37.88 -18.50
N ALA A 666 -0.15 -37.73 -19.08
CA ALA A 666 0.46 -36.42 -19.33
C ALA A 666 0.34 -36.06 -20.82
N VAL A 667 0.11 -34.79 -21.13
CA VAL A 667 0.13 -34.24 -22.48
C VAL A 667 1.25 -33.21 -22.55
N ILE A 668 2.31 -33.51 -23.30
CA ILE A 668 3.42 -32.60 -23.56
C ILE A 668 3.06 -31.80 -24.81
N THR A 669 2.98 -30.48 -24.72
CA THR A 669 2.95 -29.56 -25.87
C THR A 669 4.36 -29.03 -26.09
N PRO A 670 5.17 -29.64 -26.99
CA PRO A 670 6.60 -29.35 -27.07
C PRO A 670 6.89 -27.90 -27.48
N LYS A 671 7.76 -27.22 -26.73
CA LYS A 671 8.17 -25.83 -27.00
C LYS A 671 9.58 -25.56 -26.46
N TYR A 672 10.51 -25.10 -27.30
CA TYR A 672 11.69 -24.36 -26.84
C TYR A 672 11.29 -22.89 -26.64
N GLU A 673 11.95 -22.15 -25.76
CA GLU A 673 11.61 -20.75 -25.43
C GLU A 673 11.33 -19.85 -26.66
N PHE A 674 12.06 -20.08 -27.76
CA PHE A 674 11.96 -19.34 -29.03
C PHE A 674 11.49 -20.19 -30.23
N SER A 675 10.83 -21.33 -29.99
CA SER A 675 10.15 -22.08 -31.05
C SER A 675 8.65 -21.76 -31.09
N ALA A 676 8.00 -22.12 -32.21
CA ALA A 676 6.56 -22.36 -32.18
C ALA A 676 6.25 -23.58 -31.27
N ALA A 677 5.02 -23.67 -30.76
CA ALA A 677 4.53 -24.88 -30.12
C ALA A 677 4.36 -26.00 -31.17
N GLY A 678 4.89 -27.19 -30.88
CA GLY A 678 4.74 -28.37 -31.72
C GLY A 678 3.42 -29.12 -31.47
N SER A 679 3.22 -30.22 -32.19
CA SER A 679 2.03 -31.06 -32.01
C SER A 679 2.07 -31.78 -30.66
N PRO A 680 0.99 -31.76 -29.84
CA PRO A 680 1.00 -32.40 -28.54
C PRO A 680 1.24 -33.91 -28.57
N VAL A 681 2.04 -34.40 -27.63
CA VAL A 681 2.42 -35.80 -27.46
C VAL A 681 1.87 -36.33 -26.14
N THR A 682 1.05 -37.38 -26.23
CA THR A 682 0.42 -38.02 -25.07
C THR A 682 1.29 -39.14 -24.51
N VAL A 683 1.48 -39.18 -23.19
CA VAL A 683 2.17 -40.23 -22.45
C VAL A 683 1.24 -40.75 -21.36
N ARG A 684 1.24 -42.06 -21.07
CA ARG A 684 0.39 -42.68 -20.04
C ARG A 684 1.18 -43.63 -19.14
N THR A 685 0.69 -43.85 -17.91
CA THR A 685 1.18 -44.91 -17.04
C THR A 685 0.81 -46.29 -17.57
N THR A 686 1.68 -47.29 -17.36
CA THR A 686 1.44 -48.68 -17.77
C THR A 686 0.57 -49.48 -16.80
N ARG A 687 0.20 -48.87 -15.67
CA ARG A 687 -0.67 -49.39 -14.61
C ARG A 687 -1.38 -48.24 -13.92
N ALA A 688 -2.44 -48.55 -13.17
CA ALA A 688 -3.03 -47.61 -12.22
C ALA A 688 -2.07 -47.32 -11.04
N VAL A 689 -2.27 -46.17 -10.40
CA VAL A 689 -1.70 -45.83 -9.09
C VAL A 689 -2.35 -46.71 -8.02
N THR A 690 -1.58 -47.14 -7.02
CA THR A 690 -2.03 -48.04 -5.94
C THR A 690 -1.83 -47.38 -4.57
N ALA A 691 -2.51 -47.88 -3.54
CA ALA A 691 -2.33 -47.42 -2.17
C ALA A 691 -0.91 -47.67 -1.59
N ALA A 692 -0.04 -48.40 -2.29
CA ALA A 692 1.38 -48.54 -1.93
C ALA A 692 2.27 -47.47 -2.60
N ASP A 693 1.75 -46.73 -3.58
CA ASP A 693 2.43 -45.60 -4.22
C ASP A 693 2.15 -44.28 -3.50
N VAL A 694 1.16 -44.23 -2.61
CA VAL A 694 0.73 -43.02 -1.88
C VAL A 694 0.83 -43.31 -0.39
N THR A 695 1.93 -42.88 0.23
CA THR A 695 2.20 -43.03 1.67
C THR A 695 1.88 -41.78 2.48
N THR A 696 1.69 -40.63 1.83
CA THR A 696 1.14 -39.42 2.46
C THR A 696 -0.37 -39.54 2.69
N THR A 697 -0.84 -39.03 3.83
CA THR A 697 -2.28 -38.82 4.13
C THR A 697 -2.68 -37.35 4.08
N SER A 698 -1.71 -36.42 4.07
CA SER A 698 -1.95 -34.99 3.97
C SER A 698 -2.01 -34.54 2.51
N LEU A 699 -2.94 -33.65 2.19
CA LEU A 699 -2.97 -32.92 0.91
C LEU A 699 -2.06 -31.69 1.03
N SER A 700 -1.33 -31.33 -0.03
CA SER A 700 -0.46 -30.15 -0.01
C SER A 700 -0.29 -29.53 -1.40
N THR A 701 -0.17 -28.21 -1.50
CA THR A 701 0.15 -27.53 -2.75
C THR A 701 0.70 -26.11 -2.55
N ASP A 702 1.66 -25.75 -3.40
CA ASP A 702 2.17 -24.39 -3.61
C ASP A 702 1.25 -23.52 -4.50
N PHE A 703 0.13 -24.06 -4.98
CA PHE A 703 -0.79 -23.50 -5.97
C PHE A 703 -0.20 -23.19 -7.37
N LYS A 704 1.06 -23.52 -7.64
CA LYS A 704 1.76 -23.19 -8.89
C LYS A 704 1.22 -24.00 -10.06
N ASN A 705 1.19 -25.33 -9.91
CA ASN A 705 0.83 -26.27 -10.98
C ASN A 705 -0.57 -26.90 -10.85
N VAL A 706 -1.42 -26.42 -9.94
CA VAL A 706 -2.79 -26.92 -9.81
C VAL A 706 -3.68 -26.47 -10.97
N HIS A 707 -4.47 -27.41 -11.50
CA HIS A 707 -5.65 -27.08 -12.30
C HIS A 707 -6.82 -26.74 -11.37
N ILE A 708 -7.55 -25.67 -11.67
CA ILE A 708 -8.74 -25.25 -10.90
C ILE A 708 -9.90 -25.14 -11.89
N THR A 709 -10.97 -25.90 -11.65
CA THR A 709 -12.11 -25.98 -12.56
C THR A 709 -13.26 -25.02 -12.21
N ASP A 710 -14.15 -24.78 -13.17
CA ASP A 710 -15.42 -24.08 -13.05
C ASP A 710 -16.63 -25.03 -12.85
N GLU A 711 -16.36 -26.33 -12.66
CA GLU A 711 -17.38 -27.33 -12.30
C GLU A 711 -17.94 -27.14 -10.88
N ASP A 712 -19.11 -27.73 -10.61
CA ASP A 712 -19.79 -27.57 -9.33
C ASP A 712 -19.25 -28.50 -8.22
N HIS A 713 -19.64 -28.20 -6.99
CA HIS A 713 -19.29 -28.96 -5.78
C HIS A 713 -19.85 -30.40 -5.77
N ALA A 714 -20.89 -30.70 -6.55
CA ALA A 714 -21.57 -32.00 -6.53
C ALA A 714 -20.90 -33.01 -7.48
N THR A 715 -20.12 -32.49 -8.44
CA THR A 715 -19.34 -33.26 -9.42
C THR A 715 -17.83 -33.24 -9.17
N THR A 716 -17.34 -32.34 -8.29
CA THR A 716 -15.91 -32.14 -8.05
C THR A 716 -15.42 -32.80 -6.76
N THR A 717 -14.74 -33.95 -6.89
CA THR A 717 -14.00 -34.61 -5.80
C THR A 717 -12.52 -34.76 -6.16
N GLY A 718 -11.64 -34.58 -5.18
CA GLY A 718 -10.19 -34.74 -5.28
C GLY A 718 -9.50 -33.73 -6.19
N ARG A 719 -9.94 -32.46 -6.22
CA ARG A 719 -9.27 -31.34 -6.92
C ARG A 719 -9.84 -29.98 -6.49
N TRP A 720 -9.21 -28.91 -6.95
CA TRP A 720 -9.63 -27.52 -6.76
C TRP A 720 -10.71 -27.08 -7.75
N PHE A 721 -11.65 -26.25 -7.28
CA PHE A 721 -12.64 -25.55 -8.11
C PHE A 721 -13.01 -24.17 -7.53
N PHE A 722 -13.74 -23.39 -8.32
CA PHE A 722 -14.27 -22.09 -7.90
C PHE A 722 -15.78 -22.13 -7.62
N ASP A 723 -16.19 -22.01 -6.35
CA ASP A 723 -17.59 -21.68 -6.02
C ASP A 723 -17.83 -20.20 -6.34
N ARG A 724 -18.54 -19.96 -7.46
CA ARG A 724 -18.85 -18.63 -7.99
C ARG A 724 -20.14 -18.63 -8.81
N VAL A 725 -20.70 -17.44 -9.04
CA VAL A 725 -21.78 -17.28 -10.02
C VAL A 725 -21.22 -17.51 -11.43
N THR A 726 -21.83 -18.43 -12.18
CA THR A 726 -21.44 -18.80 -13.54
C THR A 726 -21.35 -17.57 -14.45
N GLY A 727 -20.29 -17.46 -15.25
CA GLY A 727 -20.09 -16.34 -16.19
C GLY A 727 -19.51 -15.06 -15.57
N THR A 728 -19.13 -15.06 -14.29
CA THR A 728 -18.24 -14.04 -13.72
C THR A 728 -16.82 -14.16 -14.29
N ALA A 729 -15.90 -13.25 -13.92
CA ALA A 729 -14.46 -13.49 -14.12
C ALA A 729 -13.92 -14.46 -13.04
N VAL A 730 -12.83 -15.17 -13.34
CA VAL A 730 -12.01 -15.85 -12.31
C VAL A 730 -11.09 -14.81 -11.68
N PRO A 731 -11.17 -14.52 -10.37
CA PRO A 731 -10.40 -13.46 -9.74
C PRO A 731 -9.00 -13.90 -9.25
N TRP A 732 -8.53 -15.08 -9.65
CA TRP A 732 -7.28 -15.68 -9.17
C TRP A 732 -6.26 -15.82 -10.31
N GLY A 733 -4.99 -15.56 -10.00
CA GLY A 733 -3.87 -15.75 -10.92
C GLY A 733 -2.60 -16.13 -10.18
N TRP A 734 -1.71 -16.90 -10.81
CA TRP A 734 -0.32 -16.98 -10.32
C TRP A 734 0.39 -15.67 -10.66
N GLY A 735 1.33 -15.24 -9.84
CA GLY A 735 2.03 -13.98 -10.10
C GLY A 735 3.09 -13.66 -9.04
N ILE A 736 3.80 -12.56 -9.30
CA ILE A 736 4.86 -12.04 -8.45
C ILE A 736 4.38 -10.79 -7.70
N GLY A 737 4.71 -10.71 -6.41
CA GLY A 737 4.26 -9.65 -5.53
C GLY A 737 5.04 -8.33 -5.66
N THR A 738 4.56 -7.32 -4.94
CA THR A 738 5.15 -5.98 -4.82
C THR A 738 4.92 -5.44 -3.41
N ASN A 739 5.65 -4.38 -3.03
CA ASN A 739 5.64 -3.83 -1.67
C ASN A 739 5.98 -4.92 -0.64
N GLY A 740 5.07 -5.25 0.29
CA GLY A 740 5.28 -6.32 1.26
C GLY A 740 5.50 -7.71 0.65
N THR A 741 5.11 -7.94 -0.60
CA THR A 741 5.33 -9.21 -1.32
C THR A 741 6.35 -9.11 -2.44
N ASP A 742 7.18 -8.06 -2.49
CA ASP A 742 8.15 -7.87 -3.59
C ASP A 742 9.01 -9.12 -3.84
N ARG A 743 9.11 -9.50 -5.12
CA ARG A 743 9.81 -10.68 -5.65
C ARG A 743 9.33 -12.04 -5.14
N ILE A 744 8.29 -12.10 -4.29
CA ILE A 744 7.71 -13.38 -3.84
C ILE A 744 6.67 -13.85 -4.87
N TRP A 745 6.80 -15.09 -5.33
CA TRP A 745 5.79 -15.75 -6.16
C TRP A 745 4.69 -16.39 -5.32
N GLY A 746 3.46 -16.45 -5.85
CA GLY A 746 2.33 -17.07 -5.18
C GLY A 746 1.02 -16.92 -5.94
N LEU A 747 -0.04 -17.54 -5.43
CA LEU A 747 -1.38 -17.36 -5.96
C LEU A 747 -2.00 -16.07 -5.42
N GLN A 748 -2.30 -15.14 -6.33
CA GLN A 748 -2.87 -13.82 -6.07
C GLN A 748 -4.38 -13.80 -6.27
N ASN A 749 -5.06 -12.88 -5.60
CA ASN A 749 -6.50 -12.62 -5.80
C ASN A 749 -6.79 -11.13 -6.06
N ASN A 750 -7.71 -10.87 -6.99
CA ASN A 750 -8.38 -9.59 -7.27
C ASN A 750 -9.90 -9.84 -7.41
N SER A 751 -10.59 -10.00 -6.28
CA SER A 751 -12.03 -10.29 -6.22
C SER A 751 -12.90 -9.04 -6.37
N ARG A 752 -12.53 -7.94 -5.69
CA ARG A 752 -13.23 -6.64 -5.52
C ARG A 752 -14.71 -6.66 -5.08
N THR A 753 -15.54 -7.52 -5.65
CA THR A 753 -16.91 -7.83 -5.24
C THR A 753 -17.35 -9.27 -5.56
N SER A 754 -16.56 -10.08 -6.29
CA SER A 754 -17.05 -11.31 -6.95
C SER A 754 -17.57 -12.40 -6.01
N GLY A 755 -17.11 -12.40 -4.76
CA GLY A 755 -17.50 -13.37 -3.74
C GLY A 755 -16.94 -14.78 -3.93
N THR A 756 -16.15 -15.02 -4.99
CA THR A 756 -15.62 -16.33 -5.37
C THR A 756 -14.84 -16.99 -4.22
N ARG A 757 -15.24 -18.21 -3.86
CA ARG A 757 -14.47 -19.09 -2.97
C ARG A 757 -13.62 -20.04 -3.84
N MET A 758 -12.35 -20.21 -3.52
CA MET A 758 -11.51 -21.27 -4.10
C MET A 758 -11.50 -22.43 -3.12
N VAL A 759 -11.99 -23.59 -3.52
CA VAL A 759 -12.31 -24.71 -2.62
C VAL A 759 -11.72 -26.00 -3.15
N PHE A 760 -11.23 -26.86 -2.26
CA PHE A 760 -10.83 -28.22 -2.61
C PHE A 760 -12.00 -29.18 -2.32
N GLY A 761 -12.45 -29.92 -3.33
CA GLY A 761 -13.50 -30.93 -3.17
C GLY A 761 -12.98 -32.16 -2.45
N GLN A 762 -13.17 -32.25 -1.13
CA GLN A 762 -12.76 -33.40 -0.32
C GLN A 762 -13.97 -34.24 0.10
N ASP A 763 -13.75 -35.55 0.25
CA ASP A 763 -14.73 -36.50 0.75
C ASP A 763 -15.13 -36.26 2.23
N SER A 764 -16.09 -37.03 2.73
CA SER A 764 -16.62 -36.90 4.09
C SER A 764 -16.07 -37.96 5.06
N GLY A 765 -16.46 -37.85 6.33
CA GLY A 765 -16.10 -38.80 7.40
C GLY A 765 -14.90 -38.38 8.26
N TYR A 766 -14.45 -37.12 8.16
CA TYR A 766 -13.30 -36.59 8.89
C TYR A 766 -13.71 -36.00 10.25
N ARG A 767 -13.06 -36.43 11.34
CA ARG A 767 -13.30 -35.92 12.70
C ARG A 767 -12.39 -34.74 13.03
N ASP A 768 -11.08 -34.97 13.07
CA ASP A 768 -10.09 -33.95 13.35
C ASP A 768 -9.46 -33.47 12.04
N MET A 769 -9.17 -32.18 11.94
CA MET A 769 -8.68 -31.55 10.72
C MET A 769 -7.74 -30.39 11.06
N SER A 770 -6.66 -30.23 10.31
CA SER A 770 -5.69 -29.14 10.44
C SER A 770 -5.35 -28.61 9.05
N LEU A 771 -5.38 -27.29 8.88
CA LEU A 771 -4.93 -26.60 7.68
C LEU A 771 -3.82 -25.63 8.10
N ASP A 772 -2.62 -25.85 7.58
CA ASP A 772 -1.50 -24.92 7.64
C ASP A 772 -1.43 -24.16 6.32
N LEU A 773 -1.32 -22.83 6.38
CA LEU A 773 -1.25 -21.91 5.25
C LEU A 773 -0.08 -20.95 5.42
N ASP A 774 0.84 -20.95 4.47
CA ASP A 774 1.82 -19.88 4.30
C ASP A 774 1.32 -18.84 3.29
N TYR A 775 1.33 -17.58 3.72
CA TYR A 775 0.80 -16.45 2.96
C TYR A 775 1.57 -15.16 3.24
N SER A 776 1.45 -14.18 2.36
CA SER A 776 1.99 -12.84 2.58
C SER A 776 1.00 -11.76 2.15
N THR A 777 0.95 -10.67 2.92
CA THR A 777 0.17 -9.48 2.57
C THR A 777 1.08 -8.45 1.89
N SER A 778 0.58 -7.76 0.86
CA SER A 778 1.32 -6.65 0.23
C SER A 778 1.46 -5.41 1.14
N LYS A 779 0.87 -5.44 2.34
CA LYS A 779 0.82 -4.35 3.32
C LYS A 779 1.69 -4.65 4.55
N VAL A 780 2.78 -3.89 4.67
CA VAL A 780 3.84 -4.09 5.69
C VAL A 780 3.50 -3.59 7.09
N GLU A 781 2.43 -2.81 7.28
CA GLU A 781 2.17 -2.11 8.55
C GLU A 781 1.23 -2.89 9.50
N GLY A 782 0.79 -4.09 9.12
CA GLY A 782 -0.11 -4.95 9.91
C GLY A 782 -1.60 -4.77 9.61
N GLN A 783 -1.97 -3.88 8.68
CA GLN A 783 -3.36 -3.68 8.25
C GLN A 783 -3.87 -4.72 7.24
N GLY A 784 -2.99 -5.57 6.68
CA GLY A 784 -3.29 -6.68 5.77
C GLY A 784 -3.81 -6.33 4.38
N PHE A 785 -4.75 -5.38 4.27
CA PHE A 785 -5.56 -5.12 3.07
C PHE A 785 -5.59 -3.64 2.69
N GLY A 786 -6.02 -3.35 1.45
CA GLY A 786 -6.02 -2.01 0.86
C GLY A 786 -6.92 -0.99 1.58
N GLY A 787 -8.11 -1.40 2.01
CA GLY A 787 -9.13 -0.52 2.58
C GLY A 787 -10.06 -1.20 3.60
N ASN A 788 -11.01 -0.44 4.14
CA ASN A 788 -12.00 -0.89 5.14
C ASN A 788 -12.96 -1.95 4.55
N GLY A 789 -13.34 -2.95 5.35
CA GLY A 789 -14.25 -4.04 4.93
C GLY A 789 -13.63 -5.07 3.96
N GLN A 790 -12.30 -5.06 3.84
CA GLN A 790 -11.54 -6.05 3.06
C GLN A 790 -11.04 -7.17 3.99
N PHE A 791 -11.10 -8.40 3.49
CA PHE A 791 -10.92 -9.59 4.33
C PHE A 791 -10.36 -10.80 3.58
N MET A 792 -9.91 -11.78 4.37
CA MET A 792 -9.65 -13.16 3.96
C MET A 792 -10.44 -14.08 4.90
N ASP A 793 -11.33 -14.90 4.32
CA ASP A 793 -11.90 -16.08 5.01
C ASP A 793 -11.00 -17.30 4.69
N ILE A 794 -10.70 -18.10 5.71
CA ILE A 794 -10.10 -19.45 5.59
C ILE A 794 -11.12 -20.45 6.13
N TYR A 795 -11.55 -21.40 5.31
CA TYR A 795 -12.58 -22.38 5.63
C TYR A 795 -11.99 -23.74 6.01
N VAL A 796 -12.55 -24.37 7.05
CA VAL A 796 -12.23 -25.71 7.55
C VAL A 796 -13.53 -26.45 7.89
N LYS A 797 -13.57 -27.78 7.77
CA LYS A 797 -14.83 -28.56 7.91
C LYS A 797 -15.96 -28.00 7.03
N TYR A 798 -15.62 -27.62 5.80
CA TYR A 798 -16.50 -26.88 4.91
C TYR A 798 -17.24 -27.82 3.94
N ASP A 799 -18.58 -27.73 3.92
CA ASP A 799 -19.39 -28.30 2.85
C ASP A 799 -19.63 -27.23 1.79
N ALA A 800 -19.06 -27.42 0.60
CA ALA A 800 -19.22 -26.50 -0.52
C ALA A 800 -20.60 -26.54 -1.19
N ALA A 801 -21.41 -27.57 -0.90
CA ALA A 801 -22.78 -27.70 -1.42
C ALA A 801 -23.77 -26.88 -0.62
N ALA A 802 -23.80 -27.07 0.70
CA ALA A 802 -24.60 -26.22 1.61
C ALA A 802 -23.95 -24.85 1.87
N ARG A 803 -22.67 -24.68 1.52
CA ARG A 803 -21.79 -23.55 1.92
C ARG A 803 -21.67 -23.39 3.43
N THR A 804 -21.86 -24.47 4.18
CA THR A 804 -21.80 -24.50 5.65
C THR A 804 -20.42 -24.92 6.14
N GLY A 805 -20.07 -24.55 7.38
CA GLY A 805 -18.83 -25.00 8.02
C GLY A 805 -18.22 -23.93 8.92
N TYR A 806 -16.92 -24.03 9.16
CA TYR A 806 -16.21 -23.24 10.16
C TYR A 806 -14.98 -22.56 9.58
N GLY A 807 -14.41 -21.59 10.30
CA GLY A 807 -13.20 -20.94 9.83
C GLY A 807 -12.78 -19.68 10.59
N LEU A 808 -11.86 -18.98 9.95
CA LEU A 808 -11.27 -17.71 10.39
C LEU A 808 -11.64 -16.62 9.39
N ARG A 809 -12.04 -15.44 9.88
CA ARG A 809 -11.90 -14.19 9.15
C ARG A 809 -10.73 -13.37 9.70
N VAL A 810 -9.89 -12.90 8.78
CA VAL A 810 -8.92 -11.81 8.98
C VAL A 810 -9.43 -10.59 8.21
N GLU A 811 -9.71 -9.48 8.88
CA GLU A 811 -10.38 -8.30 8.28
C GLU A 811 -9.69 -6.97 8.64
N ARG A 812 -9.67 -6.02 7.70
CA ARG A 812 -9.35 -4.62 7.97
C ARG A 812 -10.62 -3.83 8.28
N THR A 813 -10.79 -3.45 9.54
CA THR A 813 -11.86 -2.55 10.00
C THR A 813 -11.28 -1.23 10.51
N ALA A 814 -12.13 -0.21 10.69
CA ALA A 814 -11.75 1.05 11.35
C ALA A 814 -11.13 0.86 12.75
N ALA A 815 -11.53 -0.18 13.50
CA ALA A 815 -10.94 -0.54 14.80
C ALA A 815 -9.54 -1.18 14.69
N GLY A 816 -9.21 -1.77 13.53
CA GLY A 816 -7.84 -2.15 13.19
C GLY A 816 -6.93 -0.92 13.00
N GLY A 817 -7.48 0.19 12.51
CA GLY A 817 -6.74 1.44 12.28
C GLY A 817 -5.78 1.34 11.10
N SER A 818 -4.61 1.99 11.22
CA SER A 818 -3.54 1.93 10.23
C SER A 818 -2.61 0.71 10.37
N ASN A 819 -2.57 0.06 11.54
CA ASN A 819 -1.48 -0.84 11.91
C ASN A 819 -1.89 -2.21 12.49
N ALA A 820 -3.16 -2.61 12.33
CA ALA A 820 -3.66 -3.91 12.78
C ALA A 820 -4.83 -4.42 11.93
N THR A 821 -5.09 -5.71 12.03
CA THR A 821 -6.30 -6.41 11.54
C THR A 821 -7.12 -6.94 12.70
N MET A 822 -8.40 -7.22 12.44
CA MET A 822 -9.31 -7.90 13.37
C MET A 822 -9.45 -9.37 12.96
N TRP A 823 -9.32 -10.27 13.92
CA TRP A 823 -9.32 -11.72 13.72
C TRP A 823 -10.46 -12.35 14.52
N THR A 824 -11.34 -13.09 13.84
CA THR A 824 -12.58 -13.62 14.43
C THR A 824 -12.83 -15.04 13.91
N LEU A 825 -13.18 -15.97 14.80
CA LEU A 825 -13.65 -17.31 14.39
C LEU A 825 -15.12 -17.23 13.98
N TYR A 826 -15.50 -17.94 12.92
CA TYR A 826 -16.84 -17.92 12.35
C TYR A 826 -17.40 -19.31 12.11
N GLU A 827 -18.71 -19.43 12.32
CA GLU A 827 -19.57 -20.41 11.68
C GLU A 827 -20.19 -19.78 10.43
N TYR A 828 -20.31 -20.57 9.36
CA TYR A 828 -20.87 -20.18 8.07
C TYR A 828 -22.10 -21.05 7.78
N ASP A 829 -23.20 -20.43 7.35
CA ASP A 829 -24.43 -21.10 6.93
C ASP A 829 -24.99 -20.43 5.66
N GLY A 830 -24.70 -21.03 4.49
CA GLY A 830 -25.03 -20.46 3.20
C GLY A 830 -24.23 -19.19 2.90
N ASP A 831 -24.89 -18.04 3.06
CA ASP A 831 -24.28 -16.71 3.02
C ASP A 831 -24.38 -15.96 4.37
N THR A 832 -24.91 -16.62 5.42
CA THR A 832 -24.92 -16.15 6.81
C THR A 832 -23.57 -16.44 7.48
N GLN A 833 -23.14 -15.57 8.40
CA GLN A 833 -21.85 -15.67 9.09
C GLN A 833 -22.04 -15.31 10.58
N THR A 834 -21.87 -16.28 11.47
CA THR A 834 -22.07 -16.13 12.93
C THR A 834 -20.71 -16.09 13.64
N PRO A 835 -20.37 -15.01 14.36
CA PRO A 835 -19.10 -14.92 15.08
C PRO A 835 -19.12 -15.81 16.32
N LEU A 836 -18.06 -16.61 16.48
CA LEU A 836 -17.87 -17.58 17.58
C LEU A 836 -16.94 -17.03 18.67
N THR A 837 -16.21 -15.95 18.38
CA THR A 837 -15.33 -15.23 19.33
C THR A 837 -15.54 -13.73 19.22
N GLU A 838 -15.17 -13.00 20.27
CA GLU A 838 -14.91 -11.56 20.14
C GLU A 838 -13.71 -11.32 19.18
N PRO A 839 -13.69 -10.23 18.40
CA PRO A 839 -12.60 -9.94 17.47
C PRO A 839 -11.29 -9.56 18.16
N VAL A 840 -10.19 -10.23 17.81
CA VAL A 840 -8.83 -9.92 18.32
C VAL A 840 -8.11 -8.93 17.40
N ARG A 841 -7.65 -7.80 17.97
CA ARG A 841 -6.81 -6.81 17.27
C ARG A 841 -5.34 -7.22 17.31
N THR A 842 -4.72 -7.45 16.15
CA THR A 842 -3.33 -7.96 16.06
C THR A 842 -2.60 -7.43 14.81
N ALA A 843 -1.27 -7.42 14.86
CA ALA A 843 -0.40 -7.09 13.74
C ALA A 843 0.03 -8.32 12.92
N ALA A 844 -0.48 -9.53 13.21
CA ALA A 844 -0.03 -10.77 12.55
C ALA A 844 -0.28 -10.84 11.03
N ALA A 845 -1.09 -9.95 10.43
CA ALA A 845 -1.37 -9.93 8.99
C ALA A 845 -0.34 -9.11 8.16
N MET A 846 0.93 -9.50 8.24
CA MET A 846 2.07 -8.86 7.53
C MET A 846 2.66 -9.82 6.45
N PRO A 847 3.72 -9.44 5.73
CA PRO A 847 4.48 -10.39 4.90
C PRO A 847 5.03 -11.57 5.70
N LYS A 848 5.27 -12.71 5.02
CA LYS A 848 5.89 -13.92 5.60
C LYS A 848 5.14 -14.37 6.86
N SER A 849 3.90 -14.80 6.65
CA SER A 849 2.97 -15.16 7.71
C SER A 849 2.44 -16.57 7.52
N THR A 850 2.29 -17.28 8.64
CA THR A 850 1.76 -18.64 8.68
C THR A 850 0.50 -18.65 9.54
N ILE A 851 -0.54 -19.35 9.08
CA ILE A 851 -1.77 -19.63 9.85
C ILE A 851 -1.98 -21.15 9.91
N ASN A 852 -2.13 -21.68 11.12
CA ASN A 852 -2.79 -22.95 11.38
C ASN A 852 -4.26 -22.69 11.72
N VAL A 853 -5.19 -23.34 11.02
CA VAL A 853 -6.60 -23.47 11.40
C VAL A 853 -6.89 -24.94 11.69
N SER A 854 -7.21 -25.27 12.92
CA SER A 854 -7.39 -26.67 13.36
C SER A 854 -8.71 -26.90 14.11
N VAL A 855 -9.30 -28.06 13.87
CA VAL A 855 -10.46 -28.62 14.58
C VAL A 855 -9.99 -29.90 15.26
N THR A 856 -10.09 -29.96 16.59
CA THR A 856 -9.72 -31.14 17.38
C THR A 856 -10.81 -31.44 18.39
N GLY A 857 -11.49 -32.59 18.23
CA GLY A 857 -12.67 -32.94 19.01
C GLY A 857 -13.79 -31.92 18.81
N ALA A 858 -14.01 -31.06 19.81
CA ALA A 858 -15.02 -30.00 19.80
C ALA A 858 -14.41 -28.58 19.84
N THR A 859 -13.09 -28.43 19.66
CA THR A 859 -12.41 -27.13 19.68
C THR A 859 -11.96 -26.73 18.28
N LEU A 860 -12.43 -25.57 17.82
CA LEU A 860 -11.86 -24.82 16.69
C LEU A 860 -10.77 -23.90 17.24
N ARG A 861 -9.58 -23.93 16.64
CA ARG A 861 -8.44 -23.13 17.04
C ARG A 861 -7.74 -22.53 15.83
N VAL A 862 -7.24 -21.31 16.00
CA VAL A 862 -6.33 -20.65 15.08
C VAL A 862 -5.07 -20.30 15.82
N LYS A 863 -3.92 -20.65 15.22
CA LYS A 863 -2.62 -20.11 15.60
C LYS A 863 -2.02 -19.41 14.39
N ALA A 864 -1.40 -18.25 14.60
CA ALA A 864 -0.72 -17.55 13.52
C ALA A 864 0.49 -16.78 14.01
N SER A 865 1.43 -16.55 13.11
CA SER A 865 2.66 -15.77 13.36
C SER A 865 3.19 -15.16 12.07
N THR A 866 3.88 -14.03 12.18
CA THR A 866 4.62 -13.40 11.08
C THR A 866 6.09 -13.19 11.44
N GLU A 867 6.98 -13.42 10.47
CA GLU A 867 8.41 -13.09 10.58
C GLU A 867 8.67 -11.57 10.52
N SER A 868 7.69 -10.78 10.07
CA SER A 868 7.84 -9.34 9.89
C SER A 868 8.04 -8.62 11.23
N ALA A 869 9.08 -7.77 11.29
CA ALA A 869 9.44 -7.03 12.48
C ALA A 869 8.36 -6.00 12.86
N ARG A 870 7.99 -5.94 14.14
CA ARG A 870 6.97 -4.99 14.61
C ARG A 870 7.46 -3.55 14.58
N THR A 871 6.61 -2.65 14.09
CA THR A 871 6.91 -1.21 14.03
C THR A 871 6.93 -0.58 15.42
N PRO A 872 7.63 0.57 15.64
CA PRO A 872 7.63 1.25 16.93
C PRO A 872 6.22 1.59 17.44
N LEU A 873 5.28 1.90 16.55
CA LEU A 873 3.88 2.14 16.88
C LEU A 873 3.15 0.87 17.33
N GLN A 874 3.34 -0.26 16.65
CA GLN A 874 2.79 -1.55 17.07
C GLN A 874 3.33 -1.98 18.45
N ILE A 875 4.63 -1.77 18.70
CA ILE A 875 5.26 -2.04 19.99
C ILE A 875 4.67 -1.14 21.08
N ALA A 876 4.54 0.16 20.83
CA ALA A 876 3.96 1.12 21.78
C ALA A 876 2.47 0.85 22.09
N GLN A 877 1.71 0.33 21.13
CA GLN A 877 0.33 -0.12 21.32
C GLN A 877 0.20 -1.54 21.91
N GLY A 878 1.31 -2.25 22.14
CA GLY A 878 1.30 -3.62 22.66
C GLY A 878 0.77 -4.69 21.69
N LEU A 879 0.67 -4.39 20.39
CA LEU A 879 0.17 -5.33 19.38
C LEU A 879 1.11 -6.53 19.22
N THR A 880 0.55 -7.73 19.16
CA THR A 880 1.28 -8.97 18.90
C THR A 880 1.50 -9.18 17.40
N ASN A 881 2.59 -9.87 17.05
CA ASN A 881 2.82 -10.48 15.73
C ASN A 881 2.44 -11.98 15.73
N GLU A 882 1.73 -12.42 16.76
CA GLU A 882 1.28 -13.79 17.01
C GLU A 882 -0.21 -13.78 17.41
N VAL A 883 -0.92 -14.86 17.10
CA VAL A 883 -2.32 -15.10 17.45
C VAL A 883 -2.47 -16.52 17.98
N ASP A 884 -3.23 -16.71 19.05
CA ASP A 884 -3.70 -18.02 19.53
C ASP A 884 -5.14 -17.84 20.05
N ILE A 885 -6.12 -18.12 19.20
CA ILE A 885 -7.56 -17.98 19.50
C ILE A 885 -8.26 -19.32 19.35
N SER A 886 -9.23 -19.60 20.23
CA SER A 886 -9.98 -20.84 20.19
C SER A 886 -11.42 -20.67 20.66
N TRP A 887 -12.33 -21.35 19.99
CA TRP A 887 -13.70 -21.57 20.42
C TRP A 887 -13.91 -23.06 20.68
N THR A 888 -14.66 -23.39 21.72
CA THR A 888 -15.09 -24.78 21.98
C THR A 888 -16.59 -24.85 21.89
N ASP A 889 -17.05 -25.85 21.15
CA ASP A 889 -18.45 -26.12 20.90
C ASP A 889 -19.07 -26.93 22.04
N ASP A 890 -20.11 -26.35 22.66
CA ASP A 890 -20.91 -26.98 23.72
C ASP A 890 -22.16 -27.73 23.18
N THR A 891 -22.52 -27.60 21.89
CA THR A 891 -23.60 -28.40 21.26
C THR A 891 -23.07 -29.72 20.70
N GLY A 892 -21.85 -29.68 20.16
CA GLY A 892 -21.12 -30.78 19.54
C GLY A 892 -21.25 -30.83 18.02
N ASP A 893 -21.99 -29.93 17.38
CA ASP A 893 -22.18 -29.90 15.93
C ASP A 893 -20.85 -29.74 15.15
N LEU A 894 -19.87 -29.00 15.66
CA LEU A 894 -18.51 -28.93 15.10
C LEU A 894 -17.80 -30.30 15.11
N ARG A 895 -18.00 -31.07 16.17
CA ARG A 895 -17.43 -32.41 16.36
C ARG A 895 -18.08 -33.46 15.47
N TYR A 896 -19.35 -33.26 15.11
CA TYR A 896 -20.12 -34.13 14.23
C TYR A 896 -20.26 -33.59 12.79
N ASN A 897 -19.62 -32.47 12.47
CA ASN A 897 -19.45 -32.03 11.10
C ASN A 897 -18.49 -32.98 10.37
N ALA A 898 -19.06 -33.83 9.51
CA ALA A 898 -18.34 -34.85 8.74
C ALA A 898 -17.66 -34.31 7.47
N ALA A 899 -17.86 -33.05 7.09
CA ALA A 899 -17.30 -32.48 5.87
C ALA A 899 -15.77 -32.36 5.98
N GLY A 900 -15.04 -32.84 4.97
CA GLY A 900 -13.59 -32.70 4.91
C GLY A 900 -13.09 -31.53 4.06
N GLY A 901 -13.99 -30.70 3.52
CA GLY A 901 -13.63 -29.60 2.62
C GLY A 901 -12.93 -28.44 3.33
N PHE A 902 -12.16 -27.70 2.54
CA PHE A 902 -11.44 -26.49 2.94
C PHE A 902 -11.27 -25.56 1.75
N GLY A 903 -10.96 -24.29 2.01
CA GLY A 903 -10.77 -23.31 0.96
C GLY A 903 -10.58 -21.89 1.45
N PHE A 904 -10.56 -20.95 0.52
CA PHE A 904 -10.23 -19.55 0.75
C PHE A 904 -11.20 -18.61 0.02
N ARG A 905 -11.51 -17.48 0.64
CA ARG A 905 -12.18 -16.36 -0.03
C ARG A 905 -11.48 -15.07 0.36
N ILE A 906 -10.87 -14.41 -0.62
CA ILE A 906 -10.23 -13.11 -0.44
C ILE A 906 -11.14 -12.05 -1.05
N ASN A 907 -11.28 -10.92 -0.35
CA ASN A 907 -11.95 -9.71 -0.82
C ASN A 907 -11.02 -8.52 -0.59
N ASN A 908 -10.40 -8.03 -1.67
CA ASN A 908 -9.44 -6.93 -1.64
C ASN A 908 -9.66 -5.97 -2.83
N THR A 909 -9.00 -4.80 -2.81
CA THR A 909 -8.89 -3.90 -3.97
C THR A 909 -7.60 -4.12 -4.79
N GLY A 910 -7.02 -5.32 -4.71
CA GLY A 910 -5.78 -5.65 -5.40
C GLY A 910 -5.89 -5.64 -6.92
N SER A 911 -4.75 -5.80 -7.57
CA SER A 911 -4.63 -6.18 -8.97
C SER A 911 -3.74 -7.42 -9.03
N SER A 912 -4.24 -8.52 -9.58
CA SER A 912 -3.41 -9.70 -9.86
C SER A 912 -2.66 -9.47 -11.18
N SER A 913 -1.35 -9.71 -11.19
CA SER A 913 -0.51 -9.58 -12.40
C SER A 913 0.69 -10.52 -12.34
N TYR A 914 1.07 -11.07 -13.49
CA TYR A 914 2.33 -11.80 -13.68
C TYR A 914 3.52 -10.84 -13.83
N ASP A 915 3.27 -9.56 -14.09
CA ASP A 915 4.22 -8.73 -14.84
C ASP A 915 5.02 -7.78 -13.94
N TYR A 916 6.29 -8.14 -13.72
CA TYR A 916 7.30 -7.34 -13.03
C TYR A 916 8.03 -6.33 -13.96
N ALA A 917 7.81 -6.40 -15.28
CA ALA A 917 8.81 -5.95 -16.27
C ALA A 917 8.26 -5.36 -17.61
N GLY A 918 6.95 -5.07 -17.73
CA GLY A 918 6.36 -4.61 -18.99
C GLY A 918 5.04 -3.84 -18.90
N SER A 919 4.00 -4.39 -18.28
CA SER A 919 2.62 -3.85 -18.33
C SER A 919 2.16 -3.08 -17.08
N GLY A 920 2.96 -3.08 -16.01
CA GLY A 920 2.88 -2.15 -14.87
C GLY A 920 1.54 -2.09 -14.12
N THR A 921 0.68 -3.10 -14.28
CA THR A 921 -0.44 -3.39 -13.39
C THR A 921 0.09 -3.91 -12.04
N THR A 922 0.76 -3.02 -11.30
CA THR A 922 1.46 -3.34 -10.03
C THR A 922 0.56 -4.09 -9.06
N THR A 923 1.10 -5.14 -8.43
CA THR A 923 0.33 -6.11 -7.61
C THR A 923 0.03 -5.61 -6.19
N ASN A 924 -0.20 -4.30 -6.05
CA ASN A 924 -0.51 -3.62 -4.80
C ASN A 924 -1.89 -4.05 -4.26
N ASN A 925 -2.07 -3.97 -2.94
CA ASN A 925 -3.29 -4.35 -2.19
C ASN A 925 -3.70 -5.83 -2.33
N THR A 926 -2.83 -6.70 -2.83
CA THR A 926 -3.04 -8.15 -2.90
C THR A 926 -2.70 -8.85 -1.57
N VAL A 927 -3.25 -10.06 -1.43
CA VAL A 927 -2.78 -11.10 -0.50
C VAL A 927 -2.39 -12.30 -1.36
N MET A 928 -1.27 -12.95 -1.02
CA MET A 928 -0.67 -14.03 -1.81
C MET A 928 -0.60 -15.30 -0.97
N LEU A 929 -1.00 -16.44 -1.55
CA LEU A 929 -0.87 -17.76 -0.96
C LEU A 929 0.38 -18.44 -1.53
N HIS A 930 1.19 -19.09 -0.69
CA HIS A 930 2.49 -19.68 -1.07
C HIS A 930 2.54 -21.20 -0.89
N ASP A 931 1.97 -21.73 0.18
CA ASP A 931 1.72 -23.17 0.37
C ASP A 931 0.47 -23.36 1.22
N VAL A 932 -0.28 -24.44 0.98
CA VAL A 932 -1.24 -24.99 1.93
C VAL A 932 -0.95 -26.46 2.15
N ARG A 933 -1.01 -26.90 3.41
CA ARG A 933 -1.01 -28.31 3.81
C ARG A 933 -2.21 -28.63 4.69
N VAL A 934 -2.92 -29.71 4.37
CA VAL A 934 -4.11 -30.17 5.11
C VAL A 934 -3.94 -31.60 5.60
N GLU A 935 -4.00 -31.78 6.91
CA GLU A 935 -4.11 -33.06 7.58
C GLU A 935 -5.56 -33.29 8.01
N ALA A 936 -6.14 -34.46 7.73
CA ALA A 936 -7.50 -34.79 8.13
C ALA A 936 -7.62 -36.26 8.53
N ALA A 937 -8.09 -36.52 9.74
CA ALA A 937 -8.24 -37.86 10.31
C ALA A 937 -9.69 -38.33 10.20
N LYS A 938 -9.93 -39.46 9.51
CA LYS A 938 -11.22 -40.16 9.59
C LYS A 938 -11.38 -40.88 10.94
N ALA A 939 -12.62 -41.18 11.31
CA ALA A 939 -12.90 -41.96 12.51
C ALA A 939 -12.28 -43.37 12.43
N THR A 940 -11.91 -43.94 13.59
CA THR A 940 -11.45 -45.33 13.68
C THR A 940 -12.31 -46.16 14.63
N LEU A 941 -12.25 -47.49 14.52
CA LEU A 941 -12.88 -48.40 15.48
C LEU A 941 -12.35 -48.20 16.91
N ALA A 942 -11.10 -47.71 17.06
CA ALA A 942 -10.53 -47.33 18.35
C ALA A 942 -11.13 -46.03 18.91
N ASP A 943 -11.58 -45.10 18.07
CA ASP A 943 -12.29 -43.89 18.50
C ASP A 943 -13.71 -44.22 18.98
N LEU A 944 -14.46 -45.01 18.20
CA LEU A 944 -15.78 -45.51 18.62
C LEU A 944 -15.69 -46.31 19.93
N ARG A 945 -14.57 -47.03 20.12
CA ARG A 945 -14.25 -47.72 21.38
C ARG A 945 -14.00 -46.76 22.54
N ALA A 946 -13.18 -45.74 22.33
CA ALA A 946 -12.88 -44.74 23.36
C ALA A 946 -14.11 -43.93 23.77
N GLU A 947 -15.01 -43.60 22.82
CA GLU A 947 -16.29 -42.97 23.13
C GLU A 947 -17.20 -43.89 23.95
N LEU A 948 -17.34 -45.16 23.57
CA LEU A 948 -18.13 -46.14 24.32
C LEU A 948 -17.58 -46.30 25.75
N ASP A 949 -16.28 -46.56 25.91
CA ASP A 949 -15.64 -46.71 27.21
C ASP A 949 -15.76 -45.43 28.07
N SER A 950 -15.81 -44.23 27.46
CA SER A 950 -16.10 -42.98 28.16
C SER A 950 -17.52 -42.90 28.71
N PHE A 951 -18.55 -43.28 27.93
CA PHE A 951 -19.95 -43.30 28.40
C PHE A 951 -20.22 -44.43 29.41
N LEU A 952 -19.41 -45.49 29.38
CA LEU A 952 -19.41 -46.52 30.41
C LEU A 952 -18.82 -46.00 31.74
N ALA A 953 -17.82 -45.12 31.68
CA ALA A 953 -17.25 -44.47 32.86
C ALA A 953 -18.19 -43.41 33.47
N SER A 954 -18.97 -42.67 32.68
CA SER A 954 -20.01 -41.75 33.18
C SER A 954 -21.29 -42.46 33.62
N GLY A 955 -21.51 -43.70 33.18
CA GLY A 955 -22.72 -44.49 33.43
C GLY A 955 -23.91 -44.13 32.54
N ASP A 956 -23.70 -43.29 31.52
CA ASP A 956 -24.71 -42.92 30.53
C ASP A 956 -25.07 -44.06 29.59
N VAL A 957 -24.14 -44.99 29.34
CA VAL A 957 -24.43 -46.32 28.81
C VAL A 957 -24.35 -47.34 29.95
N SER A 958 -25.41 -48.11 30.19
CA SER A 958 -25.42 -49.18 31.20
C SER A 958 -26.57 -50.19 30.99
N GLY A 959 -26.58 -51.28 31.78
CA GLY A 959 -27.54 -52.38 31.63
C GLY A 959 -27.17 -53.36 30.50
N PRO A 960 -28.10 -54.18 30.00
CA PRO A 960 -27.76 -55.27 29.06
C PRO A 960 -27.27 -54.79 27.69
N GLY A 961 -27.69 -53.60 27.23
CA GLY A 961 -27.30 -53.01 25.94
C GLY A 961 -25.79 -52.80 25.79
N LEU A 962 -25.11 -52.39 26.86
CA LEU A 962 -23.64 -52.34 26.95
C LEU A 962 -23.00 -53.63 26.42
N SER A 963 -23.45 -54.79 26.90
CA SER A 963 -22.82 -56.07 26.56
C SER A 963 -23.07 -56.51 25.13
N VAL A 964 -24.03 -55.90 24.43
CA VAL A 964 -24.30 -56.14 23.02
C VAL A 964 -23.50 -55.18 22.13
N LEU A 965 -23.45 -53.90 22.49
CA LEU A 965 -22.62 -52.88 21.80
C LEU A 965 -21.13 -53.26 21.84
N ASP A 966 -20.62 -53.61 23.02
CA ASP A 966 -19.24 -54.06 23.22
C ASP A 966 -18.92 -55.40 22.52
N VAL A 967 -19.90 -56.24 22.25
CA VAL A 967 -19.72 -57.45 21.42
C VAL A 967 -19.62 -57.09 19.94
N HIS A 968 -20.56 -56.31 19.39
CA HIS A 968 -20.51 -55.93 17.98
C HIS A 968 -19.23 -55.15 17.65
N LEU A 969 -18.81 -54.21 18.49
CA LEU A 969 -17.59 -53.42 18.28
C LEU A 969 -16.31 -54.27 18.36
N ARG A 970 -16.22 -55.24 19.28
CA ARG A 970 -15.08 -56.19 19.32
C ARG A 970 -15.08 -57.14 18.12
N THR A 971 -16.25 -57.55 17.63
CA THR A 971 -16.36 -58.36 16.41
C THR A 971 -15.97 -57.53 15.18
N ALA A 972 -16.35 -56.26 15.10
CA ALA A 972 -15.92 -55.34 14.04
C ALA A 972 -14.40 -55.22 13.99
N GLN A 973 -13.73 -55.00 15.12
CA GLN A 973 -12.25 -54.96 15.18
C GLN A 973 -11.62 -56.28 14.69
N GLN A 974 -12.12 -57.44 15.14
CA GLN A 974 -11.60 -58.75 14.71
C GLN A 974 -11.78 -59.02 13.20
N LEU A 975 -12.78 -58.40 12.57
CA LEU A 975 -13.01 -58.51 11.12
C LEU A 975 -12.16 -57.49 10.33
N ALA A 976 -11.91 -56.31 10.90
CA ALA A 976 -10.97 -55.32 10.39
C ALA A 976 -9.53 -55.87 10.38
N ASP A 977 -9.10 -56.52 11.47
CA ASP A 977 -7.80 -57.18 11.61
C ASP A 977 -7.59 -58.31 10.57
N LEU A 978 -8.68 -58.81 9.96
CA LEU A 978 -8.69 -59.84 8.91
C LEU A 978 -8.93 -59.27 7.49
N GLY A 979 -9.09 -57.96 7.34
CA GLY A 979 -9.37 -57.31 6.05
C GLY A 979 -10.76 -57.60 5.46
N LEU A 980 -11.76 -57.93 6.29
CA LEU A 980 -13.10 -58.33 5.87
C LEU A 980 -14.09 -57.16 5.92
N THR A 981 -13.91 -56.17 5.02
CA THR A 981 -14.63 -54.88 4.99
C THR A 981 -16.16 -55.01 5.14
N ASP A 982 -16.81 -55.78 4.27
CA ASP A 982 -18.26 -55.99 4.23
C ASP A 982 -18.80 -56.54 5.55
N ALA A 983 -17.97 -57.30 6.28
CA ALA A 983 -18.32 -57.90 7.56
C ALA A 983 -18.13 -56.93 8.74
N VAL A 984 -17.21 -55.96 8.62
CA VAL A 984 -17.06 -54.82 9.55
C VAL A 984 -18.30 -53.93 9.46
N VAL A 985 -18.70 -53.52 8.25
CA VAL A 985 -19.93 -52.75 8.01
C VAL A 985 -21.14 -53.45 8.66
N GLN A 986 -21.32 -54.75 8.41
CA GLN A 986 -22.39 -55.55 9.02
C GLN A 986 -22.35 -55.67 10.56
N GLN A 987 -21.23 -55.37 11.23
CA GLN A 987 -21.21 -55.25 12.69
C GLN A 987 -21.50 -53.83 13.16
N LEU A 988 -21.13 -52.81 12.39
CA LEU A 988 -21.43 -51.41 12.68
C LEU A 988 -22.92 -51.11 12.48
N GLU A 989 -23.56 -51.63 11.42
CA GLU A 989 -25.02 -51.59 11.23
C GLU A 989 -25.73 -52.16 12.47
N ARG A 990 -25.32 -53.36 12.92
CA ARG A 990 -25.87 -54.03 14.11
C ARG A 990 -25.52 -53.33 15.42
N PHE A 991 -24.51 -52.48 15.44
CA PHE A 991 -24.21 -51.60 16.57
C PHE A 991 -25.21 -50.44 16.60
N VAL A 992 -25.50 -49.80 15.46
CA VAL A 992 -26.53 -48.75 15.32
C VAL A 992 -27.94 -49.29 15.64
N ASP A 993 -28.32 -50.47 15.12
CA ASP A 993 -29.58 -51.17 15.48
C ASP A 993 -29.80 -51.28 17.00
N ARG A 994 -28.70 -51.36 17.76
CA ARG A 994 -28.69 -51.58 19.22
C ARG A 994 -28.62 -50.29 20.03
N LEU A 995 -28.29 -49.18 19.39
CA LEU A 995 -28.54 -47.83 19.90
C LEU A 995 -30.03 -47.48 19.71
N GLU A 996 -30.62 -47.78 18.54
CA GLU A 996 -32.06 -47.55 18.26
C GLU A 996 -33.00 -48.43 19.09
N SER A 997 -32.70 -49.72 19.18
CA SER A 997 -33.52 -50.72 19.87
C SER A 997 -32.73 -51.41 20.98
N PRO A 998 -32.39 -50.69 22.06
CA PRO A 998 -31.60 -51.22 23.16
C PRO A 998 -32.41 -52.27 23.95
N PRO A 999 -31.77 -53.34 24.46
CA PRO A 999 -32.44 -54.37 25.24
C PRO A 999 -33.17 -53.82 26.48
N PRO A 1000 -34.32 -54.39 26.89
CA PRO A 1000 -35.04 -53.96 28.09
C PRO A 1000 -34.16 -53.91 29.34
N GLY A 1001 -34.24 -52.81 30.10
CA GLY A 1001 -33.39 -52.56 31.27
C GLY A 1001 -32.03 -51.95 30.97
N SER A 1002 -31.77 -51.53 29.73
CA SER A 1002 -30.61 -50.69 29.38
C SER A 1002 -30.89 -49.21 29.66
N ARG A 1003 -29.81 -48.45 29.90
CA ARG A 1003 -29.79 -46.98 29.81
C ARG A 1003 -28.79 -46.61 28.72
N ILE A 1004 -29.21 -45.71 27.84
CA ILE A 1004 -28.38 -44.94 26.91
C ILE A 1004 -28.92 -43.51 27.04
N SER A 1005 -28.06 -42.49 27.15
CA SER A 1005 -28.51 -41.09 27.13
C SER A 1005 -28.63 -40.58 25.70
N ASP A 1006 -29.43 -39.53 25.47
CA ASP A 1006 -29.60 -38.90 24.15
C ASP A 1006 -28.27 -38.35 23.58
N GLU A 1007 -27.29 -38.08 24.45
CA GLU A 1007 -25.92 -37.73 24.11
C GLU A 1007 -25.09 -38.96 23.69
N ALA A 1008 -25.23 -40.08 24.41
CA ALA A 1008 -24.53 -41.32 24.10
C ALA A 1008 -25.07 -42.00 22.84
N ASP A 1009 -26.39 -41.97 22.59
CA ASP A 1009 -26.97 -42.44 21.33
C ASP A 1009 -26.40 -41.62 20.16
N ARG A 1010 -26.61 -40.30 20.16
CA ARG A 1010 -26.22 -39.40 19.06
C ARG A 1010 -24.76 -39.57 18.67
N ARG A 1011 -23.86 -39.64 19.65
CA ARG A 1011 -22.42 -39.73 19.43
C ARG A 1011 -21.95 -41.10 18.95
N LEU A 1012 -22.37 -42.17 19.63
CA LEU A 1012 -22.00 -43.52 19.21
C LEU A 1012 -22.59 -43.88 17.85
N ARG A 1013 -23.80 -43.37 17.55
CA ARG A 1013 -24.46 -43.45 16.25
C ARG A 1013 -23.69 -42.71 15.17
N TYR A 1014 -23.33 -41.44 15.41
CA TYR A 1014 -22.55 -40.65 14.48
C TYR A 1014 -21.22 -41.32 14.13
N THR A 1015 -20.42 -41.66 15.14
CA THR A 1015 -19.09 -42.26 14.93
C THR A 1015 -19.21 -43.65 14.27
N ALA A 1016 -20.29 -44.40 14.52
CA ALA A 1016 -20.58 -45.65 13.80
C ALA A 1016 -21.01 -45.43 12.35
N HIS A 1017 -21.81 -44.42 12.02
CA HIS A 1017 -22.17 -44.11 10.62
C HIS A 1017 -20.96 -43.60 9.83
N ALA A 1018 -20.13 -42.71 10.39
CA ALA A 1018 -18.90 -42.27 9.74
C ALA A 1018 -17.95 -43.45 9.42
N LEU A 1019 -17.96 -44.49 10.26
CA LEU A 1019 -17.25 -45.75 10.00
C LEU A 1019 -17.95 -46.65 8.97
N ILE A 1020 -19.28 -46.67 8.89
CA ILE A 1020 -20.01 -47.38 7.83
C ILE A 1020 -19.68 -46.75 6.48
N ASP A 1021 -19.79 -45.43 6.37
CA ASP A 1021 -19.54 -44.66 5.14
C ASP A 1021 -18.07 -44.75 4.67
N GLN A 1022 -17.13 -45.00 5.58
CA GLN A 1022 -15.71 -45.20 5.27
C GLN A 1022 -15.37 -46.64 4.83
N TRP A 1023 -16.15 -47.63 5.24
CA TRP A 1023 -15.88 -49.06 5.01
C TRP A 1023 -16.78 -49.71 3.94
N SER A 1024 -17.64 -48.91 3.30
CA SER A 1024 -18.55 -49.29 2.20
C SER A 1024 -17.99 -48.93 0.82
#